data_AF-A0A1Y3G9P4-F1
#
_entry.id   AF-A0A1Y3G9P4-F1
#
_cell.length_a   1.000
_cell.length_b   1.000
_cell.length_c   1.000
_cell.angle_alpha   90.00
_cell.angle_beta   90.00
_cell.angle_gamma   90.00
#
_symmetry.space_group_name_H-M   'P 1'
#
loop_
_entity.id
_entity.type
_entity.pdbx_description
1 polymer ?
#
loop_
_entity_poly.entity_id
_entity_poly.type
_entity_poly.pdbx_seq_one_letter_code
_entity_poly.pdbx_strand_id
1 'polypeptide(L)'
;MIKTKNFQGQSAVVSPPVTNFRWVFGPTNGTPLSDQLILSPSGEIKGYSHPNERSWRIENYRLLLLNEGGEVMWRSIEAFKDPEGLLTIILEHPGNPDTRFMLKQHAIILPDNTTPPVIKQVKAPLEIQPAPQPSATPAGLSDAEFLFPSDLEVTPIKIGKVLLVGSCLTALYHEQLQARHPETKFDYIPYNFVSVLPEAPPSPASEYDFQYLQIPLRSVLSDRVIWGFRFNEEGFTKTILQDAYSIIDAMLSSAMIYNERHGLLTFVSNFIVPQMSTASSMYERGSNNDLTTIVQRLNDYLNEKVASYKNAYLLNVDAVASTIGKRYILDDLVYFYSHGAVTYQDWDDFGSIARNEPIPPLETVYPVKKDEFLDAIFRQMVTAYRTTKQVDQVKAVVFDLDNTLWRGQIAEHYRPEAQPWPRTDGWPLGIWEAIHYLRARGILVAICSKNDYDYVKNRWDDVIEPKLISLDDFSSVKINWTPKAQNISEICKEFNIKPKSVVFVDDNPVERAAVASALPDVRVIGGNPYLTRRILLWSAETQIARMTEESGKREEMIRGQIEREETRSTMDRSEFLASLHCEVSFIDITSTDQAEFGRALELTNKTNQFNTNGQRWSFEKIADFLKTGGKILAFKVKDKFTEYGLVGVLYLKGTEITQYVMSCRVLGMEVEEFVVAEAVKLLRSAHTGETDIIATIKETPDNTPCREVYLRAGFREIAPENGIRRFILDGDEVPMLPLHIKKA
;
A
#
# COMPACT_ATOMS: atom_id res chain seq x y z
N MET A 1 47.83 -23.81 -36.02
CA MET A 1 46.94 -24.96 -35.72
C MET A 1 47.38 -25.57 -34.39
N ILE A 2 46.95 -25.00 -33.25
CA ILE A 2 46.96 -25.65 -31.94
C ILE A 2 45.69 -25.18 -31.22
N LYS A 3 44.94 -26.16 -30.73
CA LYS A 3 43.57 -26.10 -30.22
C LYS A 3 43.42 -25.15 -29.03
N THR A 4 42.28 -24.45 -29.05
CA THR A 4 41.62 -23.73 -27.97
C THR A 4 41.72 -24.46 -26.62
N LYS A 5 42.32 -23.80 -25.62
CA LYS A 5 42.17 -24.17 -24.22
C LYS A 5 40.84 -23.61 -23.72
N ASN A 6 39.95 -24.52 -23.33
CA ASN A 6 38.66 -24.24 -22.76
C ASN A 6 38.81 -23.43 -21.46
N PHE A 7 37.96 -22.41 -21.37
CA PHE A 7 37.73 -21.55 -20.22
C PHE A 7 37.10 -22.39 -19.09
N GLN A 8 37.74 -22.47 -17.92
CA GLN A 8 37.13 -22.99 -16.68
C GLN A 8 36.91 -21.80 -15.74
N GLY A 9 35.71 -21.21 -15.77
CA GLY A 9 35.24 -20.28 -14.75
C GLY A 9 34.52 -21.05 -13.64
N GLN A 10 34.88 -20.78 -12.38
CA GLN A 10 34.12 -21.24 -11.21
C GLN A 10 32.87 -20.35 -11.04
N SER A 11 31.75 -21.01 -10.79
CA SER A 11 30.45 -20.45 -10.44
C SER A 11 30.34 -20.49 -8.92
N ALA A 12 30.43 -19.33 -8.23
CA ALA A 12 30.13 -19.25 -6.80
C ALA A 12 28.80 -18.57 -6.47
N VAL A 13 27.96 -18.25 -7.48
CA VAL A 13 26.52 -18.01 -7.24
C VAL A 13 25.82 -19.37 -7.19
N VAL A 14 26.07 -20.10 -6.12
CA VAL A 14 25.62 -21.48 -5.95
C VAL A 14 24.25 -21.50 -5.29
N SER A 15 23.29 -22.13 -5.97
CA SER A 15 22.05 -22.66 -5.39
C SER A 15 22.34 -23.35 -4.04
N PRO A 16 21.98 -22.73 -2.89
CA PRO A 16 22.27 -23.29 -1.56
C PRO A 16 21.72 -24.71 -1.30
N PRO A 17 20.62 -25.18 -1.93
CA PRO A 17 20.12 -26.52 -1.62
C PRO A 17 21.11 -27.62 -1.95
N VAL A 18 21.74 -27.62 -3.12
CA VAL A 18 22.46 -28.82 -3.61
C VAL A 18 23.80 -29.07 -2.92
N THR A 19 24.41 -28.04 -2.35
CA THR A 19 25.68 -28.13 -1.61
C THR A 19 25.50 -28.52 -0.15
N ASN A 20 24.27 -28.40 0.37
CA ASN A 20 23.94 -28.75 1.75
C ASN A 20 23.63 -30.24 1.92
N PHE A 21 23.67 -31.00 0.82
CA PHE A 21 23.34 -32.41 0.79
C PHE A 21 24.56 -33.28 0.53
N ARG A 22 24.56 -34.42 1.19
CA ARG A 22 25.31 -35.58 0.76
C ARG A 22 24.44 -36.36 -0.22
N TRP A 23 25.04 -36.88 -1.29
CA TRP A 23 24.35 -37.47 -2.42
C TRP A 23 24.70 -38.94 -2.60
N VAL A 24 23.66 -39.72 -2.88
CA VAL A 24 23.76 -41.05 -3.46
C VAL A 24 23.85 -40.89 -4.97
N PHE A 25 24.96 -41.32 -5.55
CA PHE A 25 25.28 -41.21 -6.97
C PHE A 25 25.43 -42.60 -7.61
N GLY A 26 24.77 -42.83 -8.75
CA GLY A 26 24.90 -44.07 -9.50
C GLY A 26 23.87 -44.21 -10.63
N PRO A 27 23.88 -45.33 -11.38
CA PRO A 27 22.93 -45.60 -12.45
C PRO A 27 21.50 -45.70 -11.92
N THR A 28 20.51 -45.24 -12.71
CA THR A 28 19.11 -45.17 -12.26
C THR A 28 18.50 -46.54 -11.90
N ASN A 29 18.99 -47.63 -12.54
CA ASN A 29 18.51 -49.00 -12.35
C ASN A 29 19.62 -49.95 -11.87
N GLY A 30 20.54 -49.48 -11.03
CA GLY A 30 21.65 -50.31 -10.53
C GLY A 30 22.10 -49.96 -9.11
N THR A 31 23.17 -50.60 -8.66
CA THR A 31 23.76 -50.33 -7.35
C THR A 31 24.42 -48.94 -7.35
N PRO A 32 24.20 -48.09 -6.33
CA PRO A 32 24.89 -46.81 -6.21
C PRO A 32 26.41 -46.96 -6.25
N LEU A 33 27.08 -46.07 -6.96
CA LEU A 33 28.55 -46.00 -7.02
C LEU A 33 29.13 -45.26 -5.82
N SER A 34 28.37 -44.34 -5.23
CA SER A 34 28.72 -43.66 -4.00
C SER A 34 27.48 -43.24 -3.25
N ASP A 35 27.54 -43.28 -1.93
CA ASP A 35 26.58 -42.64 -1.04
C ASP A 35 27.20 -41.42 -0.35
N GLN A 36 28.47 -41.09 -0.61
CA GLN A 36 29.27 -40.05 0.04
C GLN A 36 29.51 -38.81 -0.83
N LEU A 37 28.89 -38.73 -2.01
CA LEU A 37 29.19 -37.66 -2.96
C LEU A 37 28.72 -36.31 -2.40
N ILE A 38 29.61 -35.34 -2.31
CA ILE A 38 29.31 -33.98 -1.83
C ILE A 38 29.66 -33.01 -2.96
N LEU A 39 28.68 -32.19 -3.33
CA LEU A 39 28.86 -31.07 -4.23
C LEU A 39 29.38 -29.88 -3.41
N SER A 40 30.71 -29.68 -3.39
CA SER A 40 31.34 -28.60 -2.61
C SER A 40 30.97 -27.23 -3.21
N PRO A 41 30.74 -26.18 -2.40
CA PRO A 41 30.57 -24.80 -2.91
C PRO A 41 31.71 -24.33 -3.82
N SER A 42 32.90 -24.91 -3.69
CA SER A 42 34.06 -24.66 -4.55
C SER A 42 33.96 -25.24 -5.97
N GLY A 43 32.84 -25.89 -6.33
CA GLY A 43 32.68 -26.60 -7.61
C GLY A 43 33.42 -27.94 -7.69
N GLU A 44 34.07 -28.38 -6.61
CA GLU A 44 34.69 -29.71 -6.55
C GLU A 44 33.70 -30.78 -6.07
N ILE A 45 33.82 -31.99 -6.61
CA ILE A 45 33.11 -33.16 -6.06
C ILE A 45 34.00 -33.80 -4.99
N LYS A 46 33.47 -33.92 -3.76
CA LYS A 46 34.15 -34.49 -2.58
C LYS A 46 33.45 -35.78 -2.14
N GLY A 47 34.14 -36.61 -1.36
CA GLY A 47 33.59 -37.88 -0.84
C GLY A 47 33.37 -38.97 -1.90
N TYR A 48 33.57 -38.67 -3.18
CA TYR A 48 33.64 -39.60 -4.30
C TYR A 48 34.80 -39.19 -5.20
N SER A 49 35.66 -40.14 -5.60
CA SER A 49 36.84 -39.88 -6.41
C SER A 49 36.84 -40.78 -7.63
N HIS A 50 36.58 -40.18 -8.80
CA HIS A 50 36.59 -40.86 -10.07
C HIS A 50 36.90 -39.84 -11.19
N PRO A 51 37.67 -40.19 -12.25
CA PRO A 51 38.10 -39.23 -13.27
C PRO A 51 36.96 -38.55 -14.04
N ASN A 52 35.78 -39.18 -14.11
CA ASN A 52 34.63 -38.66 -14.84
C ASN A 52 33.78 -37.66 -14.03
N GLU A 53 33.92 -37.64 -12.70
CA GLU A 53 33.12 -36.80 -11.81
C GLU A 53 34.05 -36.08 -10.83
N ARG A 54 34.84 -35.15 -11.38
CA ARG A 54 35.84 -34.39 -10.62
C ARG A 54 35.29 -33.07 -10.09
N SER A 55 34.51 -32.38 -10.90
CA SER A 55 33.97 -31.06 -10.60
C SER A 55 32.53 -30.94 -11.07
N TRP A 56 31.84 -29.92 -10.60
CA TRP A 56 30.46 -29.65 -10.94
C TRP A 56 30.22 -28.14 -11.07
N ARG A 57 29.20 -27.78 -11.83
CA ARG A 57 28.69 -26.39 -11.91
C ARG A 57 27.23 -26.37 -12.33
N ILE A 58 26.60 -25.21 -12.20
CA ILE A 58 25.29 -24.95 -12.80
C ILE A 58 25.49 -24.05 -14.01
N GLU A 59 24.94 -24.46 -15.15
CA GLU A 59 25.02 -23.71 -16.40
C GLU A 59 23.66 -23.81 -17.11
N ASN A 60 23.10 -22.68 -17.55
CA ASN A 60 21.77 -22.62 -18.16
C ASN A 60 20.68 -23.36 -17.36
N TYR A 61 20.66 -23.14 -16.03
CA TYR A 61 19.74 -23.80 -15.08
C TYR A 61 19.84 -25.33 -15.00
N ARG A 62 20.95 -25.93 -15.45
CA ARG A 62 21.20 -27.37 -15.34
C ARG A 62 22.44 -27.65 -14.51
N LEU A 63 22.37 -28.67 -13.66
CA LEU A 63 23.51 -29.22 -12.95
C LEU A 63 24.36 -30.05 -13.92
N LEU A 64 25.66 -29.72 -14.00
CA LEU A 64 26.63 -30.42 -14.81
C LEU A 64 27.70 -31.05 -13.90
N LEU A 65 28.03 -32.32 -14.13
CA LEU A 65 29.23 -32.95 -13.57
C LEU A 65 30.26 -33.14 -14.67
N LEU A 66 31.52 -32.82 -14.36
CA LEU A 66 32.60 -32.75 -15.32
C LEU A 66 33.75 -33.67 -14.94
N ASN A 67 34.41 -34.20 -15.97
CA ASN A 67 35.63 -34.99 -15.79
C ASN A 67 36.84 -34.09 -15.43
N GLU A 68 37.98 -34.71 -15.12
CA GLU A 68 39.23 -33.99 -14.83
C GLU A 68 39.69 -33.05 -15.96
N GLY A 69 39.32 -33.35 -17.21
CA GLY A 69 39.58 -32.50 -18.38
C GLY A 69 38.62 -31.31 -18.52
N GLY A 70 37.59 -31.21 -17.68
CA GLY A 70 36.57 -30.17 -17.75
C GLY A 70 35.51 -30.38 -18.82
N GLU A 71 35.38 -31.60 -19.36
CA GLU A 71 34.29 -31.97 -20.27
C GLU A 71 33.08 -32.45 -19.47
N VAL A 72 31.88 -32.14 -19.95
CA VAL A 72 30.62 -32.52 -19.30
C VAL A 72 30.39 -34.01 -19.46
N MET A 73 30.41 -34.74 -18.35
CA MET A 73 30.09 -36.18 -18.32
C MET A 73 28.62 -36.42 -18.03
N TRP A 74 28.01 -35.55 -17.23
CA TRP A 74 26.62 -35.68 -16.82
C TRP A 74 25.93 -34.33 -16.87
N ARG A 75 24.70 -34.30 -17.38
CA ARG A 75 23.83 -33.12 -17.33
C ARG A 75 22.49 -33.47 -16.73
N SER A 76 21.97 -32.63 -15.85
CA SER A 76 20.64 -32.81 -15.29
C SER A 76 19.57 -32.59 -16.35
N ILE A 77 18.60 -33.49 -16.37
CA ILE A 77 17.40 -33.40 -17.22
C ILE A 77 16.12 -33.24 -16.42
N GLU A 78 16.11 -33.69 -15.18
CA GLU A 78 14.93 -33.70 -14.34
C GLU A 78 15.34 -33.62 -12.87
N ALA A 79 14.57 -32.88 -12.07
CA ALA A 79 14.73 -32.84 -10.62
C ALA A 79 13.34 -32.84 -9.98
N PHE A 80 13.14 -33.71 -8.99
CA PHE A 80 11.87 -33.86 -8.29
C PHE A 80 12.12 -34.32 -6.85
N LYS A 81 11.11 -34.19 -5.98
CA LYS A 81 11.12 -34.86 -4.67
C LYS A 81 10.45 -36.22 -4.81
N ASP A 82 11.10 -37.25 -4.31
CA ASP A 82 10.53 -38.60 -4.28
C ASP A 82 9.42 -38.70 -3.21
N PRO A 83 8.70 -39.84 -3.11
CA PRO A 83 7.64 -40.04 -2.11
C PRO A 83 8.12 -39.88 -0.65
N GLU A 84 9.43 -40.01 -0.40
CA GLU A 84 10.06 -39.79 0.90
C GLU A 84 10.46 -38.30 1.13
N GLY A 85 10.17 -37.42 0.18
CA GLY A 85 10.45 -35.97 0.25
C GLY A 85 11.89 -35.59 -0.05
N LEU A 86 12.72 -36.53 -0.49
CA LEU A 86 14.14 -36.34 -0.79
C LEU A 86 14.33 -35.88 -2.23
N LEU A 87 15.20 -34.88 -2.42
CA LEU A 87 15.52 -34.36 -3.74
C LEU A 87 16.27 -35.41 -4.56
N THR A 88 15.72 -35.77 -5.72
CA THR A 88 16.34 -36.65 -6.70
C THR A 88 16.55 -35.89 -8.01
N ILE A 89 17.76 -35.94 -8.54
CA ILE A 89 18.16 -35.32 -9.81
C ILE A 89 18.57 -36.43 -10.78
N ILE A 90 17.90 -36.49 -11.94
CA ILE A 90 18.25 -37.41 -13.02
C ILE A 90 19.27 -36.74 -13.93
N LEU A 91 20.36 -37.45 -14.16
CA LEU A 91 21.49 -37.07 -14.97
C LEU A 91 21.53 -37.95 -16.23
N GLU A 92 21.87 -37.35 -17.37
CA GLU A 92 22.14 -38.10 -18.60
C GLU A 92 23.53 -37.79 -19.15
N HIS A 93 24.12 -38.77 -19.84
CA HIS A 93 25.38 -38.57 -20.54
C HIS A 93 25.14 -37.79 -21.85
N PRO A 94 25.82 -36.65 -22.10
CA PRO A 94 25.55 -35.82 -23.27
C PRO A 94 25.73 -36.53 -24.63
N GLY A 95 26.62 -37.53 -24.69
CA GLY A 95 26.88 -38.32 -25.89
C GLY A 95 26.11 -39.65 -26.01
N ASN A 96 25.33 -40.02 -24.98
CA ASN A 96 24.52 -41.24 -25.00
C ASN A 96 23.29 -41.08 -24.07
N PRO A 97 22.15 -40.59 -24.60
CA PRO A 97 20.95 -40.28 -23.81
C PRO A 97 20.32 -41.49 -23.09
N ASP A 98 20.63 -42.71 -23.52
CA ASP A 98 20.15 -43.95 -22.88
C ASP A 98 20.92 -44.27 -21.59
N THR A 99 22.05 -43.61 -21.34
CA THR A 99 22.84 -43.78 -20.12
C THR A 99 22.40 -42.74 -19.08
N ARG A 100 21.63 -43.17 -18.08
CA ARG A 100 21.09 -42.31 -17.03
C ARG A 100 21.62 -42.66 -15.65
N PHE A 101 21.97 -41.62 -14.92
CA PHE A 101 22.43 -41.67 -13.54
C PHE A 101 21.49 -40.83 -12.67
N MET A 102 21.57 -41.02 -11.36
CA MET A 102 20.85 -40.21 -10.41
C MET A 102 21.80 -39.64 -9.36
N LEU A 103 21.44 -38.45 -8.87
CA LEU A 103 21.89 -37.89 -7.60
C LEU A 103 20.66 -37.85 -6.69
N LYS A 104 20.59 -38.73 -5.70
CA LYS A 104 19.51 -38.75 -4.70
C LYS A 104 20.03 -38.23 -3.37
N GLN A 105 19.32 -37.27 -2.78
CA GLN A 105 19.66 -36.69 -1.49
C GLN A 105 19.72 -37.79 -0.41
N HIS A 106 20.82 -37.83 0.35
CA HIS A 106 21.01 -38.74 1.47
C HIS A 106 20.34 -38.17 2.73
N ALA A 107 19.66 -39.02 3.52
CA ALA A 107 18.75 -38.60 4.59
C ALA A 107 19.41 -38.05 5.88
N ILE A 108 20.71 -37.68 5.89
CA ILE A 108 21.42 -37.23 7.10
C ILE A 108 22.12 -35.89 6.85
N ILE A 109 21.77 -34.88 7.67
CA ILE A 109 22.31 -33.51 7.68
C ILE A 109 23.77 -33.51 8.20
N LEU A 110 24.69 -32.78 7.55
CA LEU A 110 26.07 -32.61 8.02
C LEU A 110 26.13 -31.72 9.29
N PRO A 111 26.96 -32.04 10.31
CA PRO A 111 27.14 -31.16 11.47
C PRO A 111 28.16 -30.03 11.22
N ASP A 112 27.83 -28.83 11.70
CA ASP A 112 28.67 -27.62 11.69
C ASP A 112 30.04 -27.85 12.36
N ASN A 113 31.11 -27.41 11.70
CA ASN A 113 32.42 -27.20 12.32
C ASN A 113 33.24 -26.20 11.50
N THR A 114 33.47 -24.99 12.04
CA THR A 114 34.83 -24.47 12.32
C THR A 114 34.76 -23.08 12.98
N THR A 115 35.31 -22.99 14.18
CA THR A 115 35.68 -21.77 14.92
C THR A 115 36.99 -21.20 14.35
N PRO A 116 37.19 -19.88 14.23
CA PRO A 116 38.47 -19.29 13.82
C PRO A 116 39.47 -19.15 15.01
N PRO A 117 40.80 -19.08 14.76
CA PRO A 117 41.81 -19.19 15.80
C PRO A 117 42.08 -17.86 16.54
N VAL A 118 42.44 -18.01 17.82
CA VAL A 118 42.77 -16.95 18.79
C VAL A 118 44.14 -16.35 18.53
N ILE A 119 44.21 -15.02 18.32
CA ILE A 119 45.46 -14.23 18.34
C ILE A 119 45.72 -13.73 19.76
N LYS A 120 46.91 -14.01 20.30
CA LYS A 120 47.37 -13.55 21.61
C LYS A 120 47.63 -12.03 21.61
N GLN A 121 46.99 -11.31 22.52
CA GLN A 121 47.22 -9.88 22.78
C GLN A 121 48.61 -9.62 23.39
N VAL A 122 49.30 -8.62 22.85
CA VAL A 122 50.46 -7.97 23.48
C VAL A 122 49.96 -6.69 24.18
N LYS A 123 50.32 -6.52 25.45
CA LYS A 123 50.00 -5.34 26.27
C LYS A 123 50.60 -4.05 25.69
N ALA A 124 49.78 -3.00 25.56
CA ALA A 124 50.23 -1.61 25.42
C ALA A 124 49.89 -0.80 26.70
N PRO A 125 50.63 0.27 27.03
CA PRO A 125 50.55 0.94 28.33
C PRO A 125 49.62 2.16 28.36
N LEU A 126 49.02 2.34 29.54
CA LEU A 126 48.56 3.59 30.21
C LEU A 126 47.74 4.60 29.39
N GLU A 127 46.45 4.65 29.76
CA GLU A 127 45.44 5.63 29.38
C GLU A 127 45.88 7.09 29.63
N ILE A 128 45.71 7.91 28.60
CA ILE A 128 45.50 9.35 28.74
C ILE A 128 44.08 9.61 28.25
N GLN A 129 43.19 10.05 29.16
CA GLN A 129 41.81 10.41 28.83
C GLN A 129 41.81 11.58 27.83
N PRO A 130 41.13 11.46 26.67
CA PRO A 130 40.84 12.62 25.84
C PRO A 130 39.77 13.49 26.53
N ALA A 131 39.97 14.80 26.47
CA ALA A 131 39.00 15.81 26.87
C ALA A 131 37.61 15.57 26.22
N PRO A 132 36.51 15.98 26.87
CA PRO A 132 35.15 15.71 26.39
C PRO A 132 34.97 16.28 24.99
N GLN A 133 34.69 15.41 24.02
CA GLN A 133 34.30 15.86 22.68
C GLN A 133 32.92 16.53 22.71
N PRO A 134 32.66 17.51 21.83
CA PRO A 134 31.45 18.31 21.84
C PRO A 134 30.23 17.44 21.52
N SER A 135 29.14 17.73 22.23
CA SER A 135 27.73 17.35 21.98
C SER A 135 27.45 16.62 20.65
N ALA A 136 26.86 15.43 20.75
CA ALA A 136 26.29 14.69 19.62
C ALA A 136 25.55 15.64 18.66
N THR A 137 26.01 15.69 17.42
CA THR A 137 25.25 16.29 16.32
C THR A 137 23.90 15.59 16.27
N PRO A 138 22.75 16.28 16.20
CA PRO A 138 21.46 15.61 16.05
C PRO A 138 21.51 14.73 14.81
N ALA A 139 21.27 13.42 14.96
CA ALA A 139 21.13 12.53 13.82
C ALA A 139 19.92 13.02 13.00
N GLY A 140 20.14 13.29 11.70
CA GLY A 140 19.06 13.65 10.78
C GLY A 140 18.04 12.52 10.63
N LEU A 141 16.96 12.77 9.89
CA LEU A 141 15.99 11.73 9.52
C LEU A 141 16.70 10.63 8.71
N SER A 142 16.34 9.37 8.94
CA SER A 142 16.73 8.28 8.03
C SER A 142 16.07 8.47 6.66
N ASP A 143 16.64 7.86 5.62
CA ASP A 143 16.07 7.94 4.27
C ASP A 143 14.61 7.38 4.22
N ALA A 144 14.35 6.30 4.97
CA ALA A 144 13.03 5.71 5.12
C ALA A 144 12.03 6.65 5.82
N GLU A 145 12.42 7.25 6.96
CA GLU A 145 11.56 8.19 7.68
C GLU A 145 11.35 9.49 6.92
N PHE A 146 12.34 9.93 6.13
CA PHE A 146 12.19 11.09 5.25
C PHE A 146 11.09 10.86 4.20
N LEU A 147 11.16 9.74 3.47
CA LEU A 147 10.21 9.37 2.42
C LEU A 147 8.81 9.04 2.96
N PHE A 148 8.75 8.39 4.12
CA PHE A 148 7.54 7.78 4.65
C PHE A 148 7.40 8.10 6.16
N PRO A 149 7.02 9.35 6.51
CA PRO A 149 6.94 9.78 7.90
C PRO A 149 6.03 8.90 8.76
N SER A 150 6.47 8.55 9.96
CA SER A 150 5.66 7.85 10.96
C SER A 150 5.00 8.77 11.99
N ASP A 151 5.18 10.10 11.89
CA ASP A 151 4.77 11.08 12.90
C ASP A 151 3.26 11.06 13.26
N LEU A 152 2.41 10.55 12.36
CA LEU A 152 0.96 10.47 12.55
C LEU A 152 0.45 9.06 12.87
N GLU A 153 1.34 8.08 13.00
CA GLU A 153 0.99 6.70 13.34
C GLU A 153 0.64 6.57 14.83
N VAL A 154 -0.48 5.91 15.12
CA VAL A 154 -0.95 5.68 16.50
C VAL A 154 -1.14 4.19 16.75
N THR A 155 -1.81 3.51 15.83
CA THR A 155 -2.07 2.08 15.87
C THR A 155 -0.85 1.33 15.31
N PRO A 156 -0.19 0.48 16.11
CA PRO A 156 0.84 -0.41 15.60
C PRO A 156 0.26 -1.37 14.57
N ILE A 157 0.94 -1.56 13.45
CA ILE A 157 0.58 -2.54 12.42
C ILE A 157 1.67 -3.60 12.34
N LYS A 158 1.23 -4.86 12.31
CA LYS A 158 2.10 -5.99 12.02
C LYS A 158 1.75 -6.50 10.62
N ILE A 159 2.73 -6.52 9.73
CA ILE A 159 2.63 -7.27 8.48
C ILE A 159 2.94 -8.74 8.81
N GLY A 160 1.98 -9.63 8.58
CA GLY A 160 2.07 -11.04 8.90
C GLY A 160 2.73 -11.85 7.80
N LYS A 161 2.17 -11.83 6.58
CA LYS A 161 2.70 -12.60 5.44
C LYS A 161 2.60 -11.84 4.13
N VAL A 162 3.69 -11.81 3.37
CA VAL A 162 3.82 -11.14 2.07
C VAL A 162 4.22 -12.14 0.99
N LEU A 163 3.54 -12.08 -0.15
CA LEU A 163 3.95 -12.82 -1.34
C LEU A 163 4.78 -11.91 -2.26
N LEU A 164 6.07 -12.22 -2.43
CA LEU A 164 6.97 -11.53 -3.33
C LEU A 164 6.99 -12.23 -4.70
N VAL A 165 6.73 -11.50 -5.78
CA VAL A 165 6.73 -12.03 -7.15
C VAL A 165 7.63 -11.16 -8.01
N GLY A 166 8.72 -11.73 -8.54
CA GLY A 166 9.66 -10.96 -9.35
C GLY A 166 10.98 -11.67 -9.61
N SER A 167 12.00 -10.92 -10.03
CA SER A 167 13.31 -11.44 -10.44
C SER A 167 14.43 -11.04 -9.45
N CYS A 168 15.62 -10.63 -9.95
CA CYS A 168 16.83 -10.36 -9.18
C CYS A 168 16.58 -9.42 -7.97
N LEU A 169 15.98 -8.25 -8.21
CA LEU A 169 15.76 -7.26 -7.16
C LEU A 169 14.74 -7.74 -6.10
N THR A 170 13.73 -8.50 -6.52
CA THR A 170 12.76 -9.09 -5.59
C THR A 170 13.33 -10.29 -4.83
N ALA A 171 14.22 -11.07 -5.43
CA ALA A 171 14.95 -12.14 -4.74
C ALA A 171 15.83 -11.56 -3.63
N LEU A 172 16.48 -10.41 -3.89
CA LEU A 172 17.20 -9.66 -2.86
C LEU A 172 16.27 -9.22 -1.72
N TYR A 173 15.05 -8.73 -2.04
CA TYR A 173 14.07 -8.38 -1.01
C TYR A 173 13.70 -9.59 -0.16
N HIS A 174 13.45 -10.75 -0.77
CA HIS A 174 13.11 -11.97 -0.05
C HIS A 174 14.23 -12.35 0.93
N GLU A 175 15.48 -12.40 0.47
CA GLU A 175 16.62 -12.76 1.32
C GLU A 175 16.84 -11.76 2.47
N GLN A 176 16.85 -10.47 2.15
CA GLN A 176 17.27 -9.44 3.11
C GLN A 176 16.14 -9.02 4.05
N LEU A 177 14.91 -8.89 3.55
CA LEU A 177 13.78 -8.49 4.39
C LEU A 177 13.39 -9.60 5.37
N GLN A 178 13.55 -10.87 5.00
CA GLN A 178 13.31 -11.97 5.93
C GLN A 178 14.29 -11.94 7.11
N ALA A 179 15.56 -11.57 6.87
CA ALA A 179 16.55 -11.43 7.94
C ALA A 179 16.28 -10.19 8.82
N ARG A 180 15.84 -9.08 8.22
CA ARG A 180 15.59 -7.80 8.93
C ARG A 180 14.27 -7.76 9.68
N HIS A 181 13.24 -8.44 9.16
CA HIS A 181 11.87 -8.44 9.68
C HIS A 181 11.41 -9.87 9.96
N PRO A 182 12.02 -10.57 10.95
CA PRO A 182 11.71 -11.97 11.26
C PRO A 182 10.26 -12.19 11.73
N GLU A 183 9.57 -11.12 12.14
CA GLU A 183 8.16 -11.13 12.48
C GLU A 183 7.22 -11.21 11.26
N THR A 184 7.72 -10.91 10.06
CA THR A 184 7.01 -10.96 8.78
C THR A 184 7.46 -12.18 7.99
N LYS A 185 6.52 -13.00 7.53
CA LYS A 185 6.82 -14.14 6.64
C LYS A 185 6.82 -13.68 5.19
N PHE A 186 7.85 -14.05 4.44
CA PHE A 186 7.93 -13.78 3.01
C PHE A 186 7.93 -15.11 2.25
N ASP A 187 6.97 -15.27 1.35
CA ASP A 187 7.02 -16.31 0.32
C ASP A 187 7.50 -15.65 -0.98
N TYR A 188 8.21 -16.39 -1.83
CA TYR A 188 8.77 -15.86 -3.08
C TYR A 188 8.45 -16.75 -4.27
N ILE A 189 7.99 -16.15 -5.37
CA ILE A 189 7.84 -16.80 -6.67
C ILE A 189 8.74 -16.09 -7.68
N PRO A 190 9.75 -16.78 -8.25
CA PRO A 190 10.55 -16.21 -9.33
C PRO A 190 9.69 -15.96 -10.55
N TYR A 191 9.78 -14.75 -11.09
CA TYR A 191 8.97 -14.28 -12.20
C TYR A 191 9.84 -13.58 -13.24
N ASN A 192 10.19 -14.32 -14.29
CA ASN A 192 11.00 -13.86 -15.42
C ASN A 192 10.28 -14.19 -16.73
N PHE A 193 10.38 -13.33 -17.74
CA PHE A 193 9.70 -13.49 -19.03
C PHE A 193 8.18 -13.73 -18.86
N VAL A 194 7.51 -14.28 -19.86
CA VAL A 194 6.08 -14.66 -19.75
C VAL A 194 5.97 -16.01 -19.03
N SER A 195 6.44 -16.05 -17.79
CA SER A 195 6.17 -17.19 -16.90
C SER A 195 4.70 -17.13 -16.45
N VAL A 196 4.08 -18.29 -16.25
CA VAL A 196 2.74 -18.39 -15.66
C VAL A 196 2.93 -18.65 -14.18
N LEU A 197 2.27 -17.87 -13.33
CA LEU A 197 2.27 -18.16 -11.89
C LEU A 197 1.61 -19.53 -11.64
N PRO A 198 2.01 -20.25 -10.58
CA PRO A 198 1.32 -21.46 -10.16
C PRO A 198 -0.20 -21.25 -10.03
N GLU A 199 -0.99 -22.31 -10.18
CA GLU A 199 -2.46 -22.17 -10.08
C GLU A 199 -2.92 -21.66 -8.71
N ALA A 200 -2.19 -22.02 -7.66
CA ALA A 200 -2.38 -21.55 -6.29
C ALA A 200 -1.06 -21.00 -5.71
N PRO A 201 -1.13 -19.97 -4.85
CA PRO A 201 0.06 -19.45 -4.19
C PRO A 201 0.64 -20.45 -3.16
N PRO A 202 1.89 -20.26 -2.71
CA PRO A 202 2.56 -21.16 -1.76
C PRO A 202 1.78 -21.40 -0.46
N SER A 203 1.01 -20.41 -0.02
CA SER A 203 0.06 -20.49 1.08
C SER A 203 -1.35 -20.11 0.59
N PRO A 204 -2.44 -20.43 1.32
CA PRO A 204 -3.77 -19.95 0.98
C PRO A 204 -3.81 -18.43 0.81
N ALA A 205 -4.49 -17.94 -0.24
CA ALA A 205 -4.52 -16.52 -0.58
C ALA A 205 -5.01 -15.62 0.58
N SER A 206 -5.89 -16.14 1.44
CA SER A 206 -6.42 -15.46 2.63
C SER A 206 -5.42 -15.26 3.77
N GLU A 207 -4.28 -15.96 3.74
CA GLU A 207 -3.22 -15.79 4.75
C GLU A 207 -2.26 -14.63 4.44
N TYR A 208 -2.26 -14.12 3.20
CA TYR A 208 -1.40 -13.00 2.82
C TYR A 208 -2.05 -11.67 3.15
N ASP A 209 -1.27 -10.76 3.73
CA ASP A 209 -1.67 -9.36 3.87
C ASP A 209 -1.71 -8.67 2.51
N PHE A 210 -0.72 -8.96 1.66
CA PHE A 210 -0.63 -8.49 0.29
C PHE A 210 0.39 -9.28 -0.55
N GLN A 211 0.29 -9.12 -1.86
CA GLN A 211 1.30 -9.49 -2.85
C GLN A 211 2.09 -8.24 -3.25
N TYR A 212 3.42 -8.36 -3.37
CA TYR A 212 4.29 -7.36 -4.00
C TYR A 212 4.84 -7.92 -5.31
N LEU A 213 4.48 -7.30 -6.42
CA LEU A 213 4.82 -7.70 -7.77
C LEU A 213 5.83 -6.73 -8.39
N GLN A 214 6.91 -7.27 -8.95
CA GLN A 214 7.88 -6.50 -9.73
C GLN A 214 8.12 -7.19 -11.08
N ILE A 215 7.69 -6.55 -12.16
CA ILE A 215 7.99 -6.99 -13.52
C ILE A 215 9.46 -6.65 -13.81
N PRO A 216 10.29 -7.59 -14.34
CA PRO A 216 11.68 -7.29 -14.65
C PRO A 216 11.79 -6.41 -15.91
N LEU A 217 12.47 -5.27 -15.80
CA LEU A 217 12.65 -4.34 -16.94
C LEU A 217 13.33 -5.03 -18.14
N ARG A 218 14.32 -5.89 -17.88
CA ARG A 218 14.98 -6.69 -18.93
C ARG A 218 14.03 -7.64 -19.67
N SER A 219 13.02 -8.19 -19.00
CA SER A 219 12.01 -9.03 -19.66
C SER A 219 11.12 -8.20 -20.59
N VAL A 220 10.85 -6.95 -20.21
CA VAL A 220 10.00 -6.01 -20.97
C VAL A 220 10.73 -5.43 -22.18
N LEU A 221 11.99 -4.98 -22.01
CA LEU A 221 12.76 -4.36 -23.09
C LEU A 221 13.53 -5.37 -23.95
N SER A 222 13.75 -6.59 -23.44
CA SER A 222 14.67 -7.61 -23.97
C SER A 222 16.12 -7.11 -24.08
N ASP A 223 17.02 -7.98 -24.56
CA ASP A 223 18.41 -7.63 -24.81
C ASP A 223 18.60 -6.72 -26.03
N ARG A 224 17.52 -6.42 -26.77
CA ARG A 224 17.54 -5.56 -27.97
C ARG A 224 18.09 -4.15 -27.71
N VAL A 225 17.94 -3.64 -26.48
CA VAL A 225 18.39 -2.29 -26.10
C VAL A 225 19.89 -2.20 -25.79
N ILE A 226 20.61 -3.32 -25.75
CA ILE A 226 22.06 -3.34 -25.49
C ILE A 226 22.84 -2.76 -26.69
N TRP A 227 22.36 -2.97 -27.90
CA TRP A 227 22.99 -2.46 -29.12
C TRP A 227 22.62 -0.99 -29.35
N GLY A 228 23.27 -0.08 -28.61
CA GLY A 228 22.94 1.35 -28.59
C GLY A 228 22.86 2.04 -29.96
N PHE A 229 23.59 1.56 -30.98
CA PHE A 229 23.52 2.11 -32.34
C PHE A 229 22.13 1.95 -32.98
N ARG A 230 21.34 0.97 -32.53
CA ARG A 230 20.01 0.69 -33.06
C ARG A 230 18.97 1.75 -32.73
N PHE A 231 19.22 2.58 -31.71
CA PHE A 231 18.37 3.74 -31.43
C PHE A 231 18.39 4.79 -32.56
N ASN A 232 19.37 4.71 -33.47
CA ASN A 232 19.41 5.53 -34.68
C ASN A 232 18.67 4.90 -35.87
N GLU A 233 18.22 3.64 -35.75
CA GLU A 233 17.43 2.96 -36.79
C GLU A 233 16.00 3.52 -36.78
N GLU A 234 15.51 3.91 -37.97
CA GLU A 234 14.16 4.42 -38.11
C GLU A 234 13.12 3.41 -37.61
N GLY A 235 12.24 3.83 -36.70
CA GLY A 235 11.16 3.01 -36.16
C GLY A 235 11.57 1.97 -35.11
N PHE A 236 12.87 1.78 -34.81
CA PHE A 236 13.32 0.81 -33.80
C PHE A 236 12.70 1.09 -32.43
N THR A 237 12.80 2.32 -31.96
CA THR A 237 12.30 2.70 -30.64
C THR A 237 10.78 2.59 -30.52
N LYS A 238 10.06 2.96 -31.58
CA LYS A 238 8.59 2.79 -31.63
C LYS A 238 8.21 1.31 -31.50
N THR A 239 8.94 0.44 -32.19
CA THR A 239 8.72 -1.01 -32.14
C THR A 239 9.03 -1.55 -30.75
N ILE A 240 10.17 -1.19 -30.16
CA ILE A 240 10.55 -1.60 -28.80
C ILE A 240 9.48 -1.19 -27.79
N LEU A 241 9.01 0.06 -27.85
CA LEU A 241 8.01 0.56 -26.91
C LEU A 241 6.66 -0.17 -27.06
N GLN A 242 6.21 -0.43 -28.29
CA GLN A 242 4.98 -1.16 -28.56
C GLN A 242 5.06 -2.64 -28.12
N ASP A 243 6.19 -3.29 -28.38
CA ASP A 243 6.45 -4.66 -27.92
C ASP A 243 6.48 -4.69 -26.38
N ALA A 244 7.16 -3.73 -25.76
CA ALA A 244 7.26 -3.62 -24.31
C ALA A 244 5.89 -3.42 -23.63
N TYR A 245 5.01 -2.60 -24.21
CA TYR A 245 3.63 -2.47 -23.73
C TYR A 245 2.85 -3.79 -23.80
N SER A 246 2.99 -4.52 -24.91
CA SER A 246 2.36 -5.83 -25.08
C SER A 246 2.89 -6.87 -24.09
N ILE A 247 4.19 -6.82 -23.79
CA ILE A 247 4.83 -7.69 -22.79
C ILE A 247 4.36 -7.31 -21.37
N ILE A 248 4.28 -6.03 -21.04
CA ILE A 248 3.72 -5.56 -19.76
C ILE A 248 2.29 -6.09 -19.59
N ASP A 249 1.43 -5.97 -20.61
CA ASP A 249 0.05 -6.48 -20.56
C ASP A 249 0.01 -7.99 -20.29
N ALA A 250 0.80 -8.77 -21.02
CA ALA A 250 0.84 -10.23 -20.87
C ALA A 250 1.39 -10.67 -19.50
N MET A 251 2.48 -10.05 -19.04
CA MET A 251 3.12 -10.36 -17.77
C MET A 251 2.25 -9.92 -16.59
N LEU A 252 1.68 -8.72 -16.64
CA LEU A 252 0.81 -8.22 -15.59
C LEU A 252 -0.45 -9.09 -15.47
N SER A 253 -1.12 -9.40 -16.58
CA SER A 253 -2.29 -10.30 -16.56
C SER A 253 -1.96 -11.66 -15.95
N SER A 254 -0.82 -12.25 -16.31
CA SER A 254 -0.38 -13.54 -15.77
C SER A 254 -0.02 -13.47 -14.28
N ALA A 255 0.47 -12.33 -13.79
CA ALA A 255 0.88 -12.15 -12.41
C ALA A 255 -0.26 -11.70 -11.47
N MET A 256 -1.38 -11.21 -12.02
CA MET A 256 -2.54 -10.71 -11.27
C MET A 256 -3.58 -11.78 -10.96
N ILE A 257 -3.34 -13.05 -11.31
CA ILE A 257 -4.32 -14.14 -11.14
C ILE A 257 -4.85 -14.27 -9.70
N TYR A 258 -4.01 -14.06 -8.68
CA TYR A 258 -4.43 -14.16 -7.28
C TYR A 258 -5.24 -12.93 -6.83
N ASN A 259 -4.93 -11.75 -7.37
CA ASN A 259 -5.73 -10.56 -7.18
C ASN A 259 -7.13 -10.72 -7.79
N GLU A 260 -7.22 -11.19 -9.03
CA GLU A 260 -8.51 -11.33 -9.72
C GLU A 260 -9.39 -12.43 -9.12
N ARG A 261 -8.81 -13.58 -8.77
CA ARG A 261 -9.55 -14.74 -8.24
C ARG A 261 -9.95 -14.58 -6.77
N HIS A 262 -9.08 -13.97 -5.96
CA HIS A 262 -9.25 -13.93 -4.50
C HIS A 262 -9.36 -12.51 -3.92
N GLY A 263 -9.26 -11.48 -4.75
CA GLY A 263 -9.24 -10.09 -4.28
C GLY A 263 -7.98 -9.72 -3.49
N LEU A 264 -6.89 -10.49 -3.62
CA LEU A 264 -5.64 -10.28 -2.88
C LEU A 264 -5.09 -8.86 -3.14
N LEU A 265 -4.87 -8.09 -2.08
CA LEU A 265 -4.27 -6.75 -2.17
C LEU A 265 -2.91 -6.87 -2.85
N THR A 266 -2.71 -6.14 -3.94
CA THR A 266 -1.48 -6.25 -4.74
C THR A 266 -0.82 -4.89 -4.93
N PHE A 267 0.46 -4.82 -4.57
CA PHE A 267 1.33 -3.68 -4.84
C PHE A 267 2.23 -4.01 -6.02
N VAL A 268 2.25 -3.15 -7.04
CA VAL A 268 3.07 -3.33 -8.24
C VAL A 268 4.18 -2.29 -8.27
N SER A 269 5.44 -2.72 -8.24
CA SER A 269 6.59 -1.85 -8.37
C SER A 269 6.75 -1.36 -9.81
N ASN A 270 7.02 -0.07 -9.98
CA ASN A 270 7.48 0.46 -11.27
C ASN A 270 8.98 0.14 -11.52
N PHE A 271 9.55 0.71 -12.59
CA PHE A 271 10.94 0.52 -12.98
C PHE A 271 11.80 1.72 -12.56
N ILE A 272 13.01 1.46 -12.07
CA ILE A 272 14.00 2.51 -11.82
C ILE A 272 14.52 3.03 -13.17
N VAL A 273 14.39 4.33 -13.41
CA VAL A 273 14.88 4.98 -14.64
C VAL A 273 16.41 5.07 -14.58
N PRO A 274 17.15 4.77 -15.67
CA PRO A 274 18.60 4.91 -15.72
C PRO A 274 19.10 6.27 -15.25
N GLN A 275 20.30 6.31 -14.66
CA GLN A 275 20.83 7.53 -14.03
C GLN A 275 21.24 8.60 -15.05
N MET A 276 21.61 8.19 -16.25
CA MET A 276 22.06 9.07 -17.32
C MET A 276 21.33 8.76 -18.63
N SER A 277 21.17 9.81 -19.44
CA SER A 277 20.66 9.69 -20.82
C SER A 277 21.60 8.81 -21.65
N THR A 278 21.01 7.89 -22.41
CA THR A 278 21.73 7.01 -23.35
C THR A 278 21.56 7.47 -24.79
N ALA A 279 21.01 8.67 -25.01
CA ALA A 279 20.75 9.19 -26.34
C ALA A 279 22.03 9.31 -27.18
N SER A 280 21.91 9.11 -28.49
CA SER A 280 23.06 9.10 -29.41
C SER A 280 23.77 10.46 -29.51
N SER A 281 23.07 11.54 -29.19
CA SER A 281 23.57 12.91 -29.22
C SER A 281 22.92 13.77 -28.13
N MET A 282 23.54 14.91 -27.80
CA MET A 282 22.96 15.87 -26.87
C MET A 282 21.60 16.42 -27.33
N TYR A 283 21.39 16.50 -28.66
CA TYR A 283 20.12 16.96 -29.23
C TYR A 283 18.98 15.96 -29.02
N GLU A 284 19.30 14.67 -28.96
CA GLU A 284 18.32 13.60 -28.77
C GLU A 284 18.03 13.27 -27.29
N ARG A 285 18.67 13.96 -26.33
CA ARG A 285 18.39 13.75 -24.90
C ARG A 285 16.94 14.12 -24.58
N GLY A 286 16.22 13.22 -23.90
CA GLY A 286 14.78 13.39 -23.64
C GLY A 286 13.89 13.16 -24.87
N SER A 287 14.46 12.79 -26.02
CA SER A 287 13.68 12.37 -27.18
C SER A 287 13.10 10.96 -26.98
N ASN A 288 12.31 10.51 -27.96
CA ASN A 288 11.81 9.14 -27.97
C ASN A 288 12.94 8.10 -28.09
N ASN A 289 14.11 8.45 -28.62
CA ASN A 289 15.25 7.54 -28.80
C ASN A 289 16.14 7.41 -27.55
N ASP A 290 15.81 8.11 -26.47
CA ASP A 290 16.53 8.05 -25.21
C ASP A 290 15.94 6.95 -24.31
N LEU A 291 16.78 6.02 -23.84
CA LEU A 291 16.32 4.92 -22.98
C LEU A 291 15.70 5.43 -21.67
N THR A 292 16.16 6.57 -21.15
CA THR A 292 15.55 7.19 -19.95
C THR A 292 14.09 7.56 -20.21
N THR A 293 13.79 8.21 -21.35
CA THR A 293 12.44 8.54 -21.79
C THR A 293 11.59 7.29 -22.02
N ILE A 294 12.17 6.22 -22.58
CA ILE A 294 11.46 4.96 -22.80
C ILE A 294 11.02 4.36 -21.47
N VAL A 295 11.93 4.25 -20.49
CA VAL A 295 11.60 3.67 -19.17
C VAL A 295 10.57 4.54 -18.43
N GLN A 296 10.63 5.87 -18.55
CA GLN A 296 9.58 6.77 -18.04
C GLN A 296 8.21 6.46 -18.64
N ARG A 297 8.13 6.26 -19.96
CA ARG A 297 6.88 5.87 -20.62
C ARG A 297 6.37 4.49 -20.23
N LEU A 298 7.28 3.55 -20.00
CA LEU A 298 6.90 2.24 -19.45
C LEU A 298 6.30 2.36 -18.04
N ASN A 299 6.85 3.26 -17.21
CA ASN A 299 6.28 3.55 -15.89
C ASN A 299 4.88 4.17 -15.99
N ASP A 300 4.69 5.14 -16.89
CA ASP A 300 3.38 5.77 -17.13
C ASP A 300 2.34 4.73 -17.60
N TYR A 301 2.73 3.87 -18.55
CA TYR A 301 1.87 2.81 -19.07
C TYR A 301 1.54 1.76 -18.01
N LEU A 302 2.54 1.31 -17.23
CA LEU A 302 2.31 0.35 -16.15
C LEU A 302 1.35 0.92 -15.10
N ASN A 303 1.47 2.21 -14.76
CA ASN A 303 0.55 2.87 -13.84
C ASN A 303 -0.91 2.85 -14.35
N GLU A 304 -1.12 3.16 -15.63
CA GLU A 304 -2.44 3.08 -16.29
C GLU A 304 -3.03 1.66 -16.17
N LYS A 305 -2.22 0.63 -16.45
CA LYS A 305 -2.67 -0.77 -16.41
C LYS A 305 -2.96 -1.24 -14.99
N VAL A 306 -2.11 -0.93 -14.03
CA VAL A 306 -2.35 -1.28 -12.62
C VAL A 306 -3.64 -0.63 -12.11
N ALA A 307 -3.96 0.61 -12.52
CA ALA A 307 -5.18 1.31 -12.12
C ALA A 307 -6.47 0.61 -12.58
N SER A 308 -6.42 -0.20 -13.64
CA SER A 308 -7.56 -0.99 -14.14
C SER A 308 -7.92 -2.19 -13.25
N TYR A 309 -6.99 -2.67 -12.41
CA TYR A 309 -7.24 -3.77 -11.48
C TYR A 309 -7.93 -3.29 -10.20
N LYS A 310 -8.77 -4.14 -9.61
CA LYS A 310 -9.39 -3.87 -8.30
C LYS A 310 -8.40 -4.22 -7.19
N ASN A 311 -8.36 -3.43 -6.12
CA ASN A 311 -7.49 -3.69 -4.96
C ASN A 311 -5.99 -3.83 -5.33
N ALA A 312 -5.54 -3.07 -6.33
CA ALA A 312 -4.16 -3.03 -6.79
C ALA A 312 -3.67 -1.59 -6.89
N TYR A 313 -2.39 -1.36 -6.53
CA TYR A 313 -1.80 -0.03 -6.45
C TYR A 313 -0.32 -0.06 -6.87
N LEU A 314 0.13 1.00 -7.54
CA LEU A 314 1.52 1.16 -7.93
C LEU A 314 2.36 1.64 -6.74
N LEU A 315 3.54 1.06 -6.53
CA LEU A 315 4.58 1.59 -5.65
C LEU A 315 5.77 2.08 -6.47
N ASN A 316 6.22 3.30 -6.17
CA ASN A 316 7.23 3.99 -6.98
C ASN A 316 8.64 3.75 -6.43
N VAL A 317 9.29 2.68 -6.88
CA VAL A 317 10.68 2.35 -6.51
C VAL A 317 11.67 3.35 -7.12
N ASP A 318 11.34 3.93 -8.29
CA ASP A 318 12.17 4.96 -8.92
C ASP A 318 12.29 6.22 -8.05
N ALA A 319 11.20 6.64 -7.41
CA ALA A 319 11.20 7.76 -6.48
C ALA A 319 12.02 7.48 -5.22
N VAL A 320 11.98 6.25 -4.70
CA VAL A 320 12.81 5.81 -3.56
C VAL A 320 14.29 5.88 -3.95
N ALA A 321 14.66 5.27 -5.08
CA ALA A 321 16.03 5.29 -5.58
C ALA A 321 16.51 6.72 -5.89
N SER A 322 15.65 7.57 -6.45
CA SER A 322 15.97 8.97 -6.75
C SER A 322 16.23 9.80 -5.49
N THR A 323 15.44 9.58 -4.44
CA THR A 323 15.54 10.34 -3.19
C THR A 323 16.78 9.97 -2.39
N ILE A 324 17.08 8.67 -2.28
CA ILE A 324 18.31 8.18 -1.67
C ILE A 324 19.52 8.62 -2.50
N GLY A 325 19.35 8.62 -3.82
CA GLY A 325 20.37 8.91 -4.81
C GLY A 325 20.74 7.65 -5.56
N LYS A 326 20.35 7.57 -6.84
CA LYS A 326 20.55 6.37 -7.68
C LYS A 326 22.02 5.94 -7.73
N ARG A 327 22.97 6.87 -7.58
CA ARG A 327 24.41 6.58 -7.59
C ARG A 327 24.89 5.68 -6.45
N TYR A 328 24.10 5.58 -5.38
CA TYR A 328 24.40 4.75 -4.23
C TYR A 328 23.73 3.38 -4.31
N ILE A 329 22.85 3.17 -5.29
CA ILE A 329 21.96 2.01 -5.38
C ILE A 329 22.11 1.30 -6.72
N LEU A 330 21.86 2.00 -7.83
CA LEU A 330 21.64 1.39 -9.13
C LEU A 330 22.95 0.90 -9.76
N ASP A 331 22.92 -0.30 -10.32
CA ASP A 331 24.07 -1.00 -10.89
C ASP A 331 24.38 -0.69 -12.36
N ASP A 332 23.65 0.26 -12.96
CA ASP A 332 23.76 0.62 -14.39
C ASP A 332 25.10 1.27 -14.78
N LEU A 333 25.99 1.49 -13.81
CA LEU A 333 27.38 1.88 -14.01
C LEU A 333 28.30 0.68 -14.34
N VAL A 334 27.89 -0.55 -14.00
CA VAL A 334 28.61 -1.81 -14.28
C VAL A 334 27.81 -2.70 -15.22
N TYR A 335 26.49 -2.80 -14.99
CA TYR A 335 25.58 -3.70 -15.68
C TYR A 335 24.78 -2.99 -16.79
N PHE A 336 24.05 -3.77 -17.60
CA PHE A 336 23.16 -3.23 -18.61
C PHE A 336 22.05 -2.38 -17.96
N TYR A 337 21.70 -1.25 -18.60
CA TYR A 337 20.62 -0.37 -18.14
C TYR A 337 19.27 -1.07 -17.90
N SER A 338 19.01 -2.18 -18.60
CA SER A 338 17.78 -2.96 -18.45
C SER A 338 17.78 -3.92 -17.26
N HIS A 339 18.92 -4.16 -16.59
CA HIS A 339 19.00 -5.00 -15.40
C HIS A 339 18.25 -4.35 -14.22
N GLY A 340 18.50 -3.06 -13.98
CA GLY A 340 17.70 -2.22 -13.09
C GLY A 340 17.67 -2.70 -11.64
N ALA A 341 18.82 -3.13 -11.10
CA ALA A 341 18.94 -3.69 -9.77
C ALA A 341 19.96 -2.94 -8.90
N VAL A 342 20.22 -3.47 -7.70
CA VAL A 342 21.16 -2.86 -6.75
C VAL A 342 22.59 -3.31 -7.06
N THR A 343 23.53 -2.37 -6.93
CA THR A 343 24.96 -2.55 -7.09
C THR A 343 25.50 -3.55 -6.08
N TYR A 344 26.28 -4.51 -6.56
CA TYR A 344 27.04 -5.44 -5.73
C TYR A 344 28.36 -5.81 -6.43
N GLN A 345 29.36 -6.19 -5.64
CA GLN A 345 30.65 -6.65 -6.16
C GLN A 345 30.56 -8.14 -6.50
N ASP A 346 30.43 -8.44 -7.78
CA ASP A 346 30.34 -9.80 -8.31
C ASP A 346 31.71 -10.45 -8.57
N TRP A 347 32.79 -9.66 -8.62
CA TRP A 347 34.14 -10.19 -8.84
C TRP A 347 34.54 -11.21 -7.76
N ASP A 348 34.10 -10.99 -6.53
CA ASP A 348 34.40 -11.87 -5.41
C ASP A 348 33.69 -13.25 -5.57
N ASP A 349 32.61 -13.30 -6.36
CA ASP A 349 31.86 -14.52 -6.70
C ASP A 349 32.57 -15.39 -7.77
N PHE A 350 33.62 -14.89 -8.41
CA PHE A 350 34.45 -15.66 -9.36
C PHE A 350 35.57 -16.46 -8.68
N GLY A 351 35.68 -16.40 -7.34
CA GLY A 351 36.72 -17.05 -6.56
C GLY A 351 38.07 -16.34 -6.63
N SER A 352 39.14 -17.01 -6.17
CA SER A 352 40.50 -16.44 -6.12
C SER A 352 41.21 -16.45 -7.49
N ILE A 353 40.55 -15.95 -8.53
CA ILE A 353 41.22 -15.74 -9.83
C ILE A 353 42.20 -14.57 -9.64
N ALA A 354 43.49 -14.91 -9.64
CA ALA A 354 44.54 -13.91 -9.46
C ALA A 354 44.55 -12.91 -10.61
N ARG A 355 44.26 -11.64 -10.30
CA ARG A 355 44.49 -10.50 -11.19
C ARG A 355 45.85 -9.90 -10.86
N ASN A 356 46.61 -9.48 -11.87
CA ASN A 356 47.90 -8.80 -11.66
C ASN A 356 47.77 -7.56 -10.76
N GLU A 357 46.59 -6.94 -10.77
CA GLU A 357 46.19 -5.88 -9.85
C GLU A 357 44.95 -6.34 -9.07
N PRO A 358 44.96 -6.36 -7.73
CA PRO A 358 43.77 -6.70 -6.96
C PRO A 358 42.63 -5.73 -7.26
N ILE A 359 41.39 -6.23 -7.27
CA ILE A 359 40.21 -5.37 -7.36
C ILE A 359 39.90 -4.89 -5.93
N PRO A 360 39.96 -3.58 -5.66
CA PRO A 360 39.58 -3.08 -4.35
C PRO A 360 38.07 -3.25 -4.14
N PRO A 361 37.58 -3.24 -2.89
CA PRO A 361 36.15 -3.28 -2.63
C PRO A 361 35.41 -2.18 -3.39
N LEU A 362 34.27 -2.50 -4.00
CA LEU A 362 33.51 -1.59 -4.85
C LEU A 362 33.14 -0.28 -4.12
N GLU A 363 32.86 -0.38 -2.83
CA GLU A 363 32.56 0.73 -1.93
C GLU A 363 33.69 1.76 -1.80
N THR A 364 34.93 1.38 -2.12
CA THR A 364 36.07 2.33 -2.14
C THR A 364 35.95 3.37 -3.26
N VAL A 365 35.17 3.06 -4.30
CA VAL A 365 34.93 3.95 -5.45
C VAL A 365 33.50 4.47 -5.45
N TYR A 366 32.52 3.59 -5.18
CA TYR A 366 31.10 3.90 -5.21
C TYR A 366 30.49 3.60 -3.85
N PRO A 367 30.22 4.61 -3.00
CA PRO A 367 29.50 4.38 -1.75
C PRO A 367 28.15 3.70 -2.05
N VAL A 368 27.78 2.71 -1.26
CA VAL A 368 26.54 1.94 -1.45
C VAL A 368 25.60 2.20 -0.27
N LYS A 369 24.34 2.50 -0.56
CA LYS A 369 23.26 2.70 0.43
C LYS A 369 22.21 1.59 0.37
N LYS A 370 22.67 0.35 0.19
CA LYS A 370 21.79 -0.82 0.00
C LYS A 370 20.84 -0.99 1.17
N ASP A 371 21.35 -0.78 2.39
CA ASP A 371 20.57 -1.00 3.60
C ASP A 371 19.46 0.04 3.75
N GLU A 372 19.76 1.32 3.53
CA GLU A 372 18.79 2.40 3.55
C GLU A 372 17.73 2.24 2.46
N PHE A 373 18.11 1.72 1.29
CA PHE A 373 17.16 1.40 0.23
C PHE A 373 16.21 0.28 0.61
N LEU A 374 16.72 -0.82 1.18
CA LEU A 374 15.88 -1.93 1.65
C LEU A 374 14.91 -1.49 2.74
N ASP A 375 15.39 -0.67 3.70
CA ASP A 375 14.57 -0.12 4.77
C ASP A 375 13.47 0.79 4.20
N ALA A 376 13.80 1.64 3.23
CA ALA A 376 12.83 2.50 2.55
C ALA A 376 11.81 1.69 1.74
N ILE A 377 12.20 0.59 1.10
CA ILE A 377 11.29 -0.29 0.36
C ILE A 377 10.31 -0.98 1.29
N PHE A 378 10.78 -1.57 2.40
CA PHE A 378 9.87 -2.18 3.37
C PHE A 378 8.95 -1.13 4.01
N ARG A 379 9.50 0.03 4.35
CA ARG A 379 8.69 1.15 4.86
C ARG A 379 7.63 1.59 3.85
N GLN A 380 7.94 1.68 2.55
CA GLN A 380 6.97 1.95 1.49
C GLN A 380 5.82 0.93 1.48
N MET A 381 6.13 -0.37 1.62
CA MET A 381 5.11 -1.43 1.70
C MET A 381 4.20 -1.22 2.92
N VAL A 382 4.76 -0.91 4.09
CA VAL A 382 4.00 -0.63 5.31
C VAL A 382 3.11 0.60 5.13
N THR A 383 3.65 1.71 4.63
CA THR A 383 2.90 2.95 4.36
C THR A 383 1.74 2.69 3.40
N ALA A 384 1.97 1.96 2.31
CA ALA A 384 0.93 1.61 1.34
C ALA A 384 -0.15 0.72 1.96
N TYR A 385 0.24 -0.25 2.78
CA TYR A 385 -0.72 -1.07 3.54
C TYR A 385 -1.56 -0.22 4.50
N ARG A 386 -0.94 0.68 5.27
CA ARG A 386 -1.65 1.60 6.17
C ARG A 386 -2.64 2.47 5.42
N THR A 387 -2.25 3.07 4.29
CA THR A 387 -3.13 3.89 3.43
C THR A 387 -4.30 3.07 2.87
N THR A 388 -4.04 1.88 2.32
CA THR A 388 -5.08 1.04 1.71
C THR A 388 -6.06 0.48 2.74
N LYS A 389 -5.59 0.14 3.93
CA LYS A 389 -6.44 -0.28 5.06
C LYS A 389 -7.05 0.88 5.85
N GLN A 390 -6.69 2.12 5.52
CA GLN A 390 -7.14 3.34 6.20
C GLN A 390 -6.88 3.32 7.72
N VAL A 391 -5.72 2.78 8.12
CA VAL A 391 -5.28 2.77 9.52
C VAL A 391 -5.03 4.20 9.96
N ASP A 392 -5.56 4.58 11.13
CA ASP A 392 -5.43 5.93 11.71
C ASP A 392 -5.81 7.09 10.78
N GLN A 393 -6.73 6.88 9.84
CA GLN A 393 -7.11 7.88 8.85
C GLN A 393 -7.41 9.26 9.47
N VAL A 394 -6.72 10.28 8.95
CA VAL A 394 -6.98 11.70 9.24
C VAL A 394 -8.15 12.17 8.38
N LYS A 395 -9.10 12.86 9.01
CA LYS A 395 -10.26 13.45 8.35
C LYS A 395 -10.30 14.97 8.46
N ALA A 396 -9.58 15.55 9.44
CA ALA A 396 -9.41 16.98 9.54
C ALA A 396 -8.02 17.37 10.05
N VAL A 397 -7.53 18.52 9.58
CA VAL A 397 -6.34 19.19 10.12
C VAL A 397 -6.74 20.58 10.61
N VAL A 398 -6.46 20.86 11.87
CA VAL A 398 -6.76 22.14 12.52
C VAL A 398 -5.45 22.91 12.68
N PHE A 399 -5.41 24.12 12.16
CA PHE A 399 -4.22 24.98 12.19
C PHE A 399 -4.39 26.13 13.16
N ASP A 400 -3.35 26.42 13.94
CA ASP A 400 -3.15 27.77 14.46
C ASP A 400 -2.75 28.74 13.34
N LEU A 401 -2.68 30.04 13.65
CA LEU A 401 -2.35 31.10 12.71
C LEU A 401 -0.93 31.63 12.89
N ASP A 402 -0.67 32.32 14.01
CA ASP A 402 0.62 32.96 14.28
C ASP A 402 1.75 31.93 14.38
N ASN A 403 2.91 32.23 13.80
CA ASN A 403 4.04 31.30 13.66
C ASN A 403 3.71 29.92 13.05
N THR A 404 2.52 29.75 12.47
CA THR A 404 2.02 28.47 11.93
C THR A 404 1.68 28.61 10.44
N LEU A 405 0.78 29.53 10.10
CA LEU A 405 0.46 29.91 8.71
C LEU A 405 1.24 31.12 8.22
N TRP A 406 1.82 31.90 9.12
CA TRP A 406 2.77 32.97 8.80
C TRP A 406 3.82 33.07 9.88
N ARG A 407 4.84 33.90 9.65
CA ARG A 407 5.87 34.19 10.65
C ARG A 407 5.34 35.23 11.62
N GLY A 408 5.72 35.19 12.89
CA GLY A 408 5.36 36.21 13.88
C GLY A 408 3.89 36.22 14.29
N GLN A 409 3.57 37.12 15.22
CA GLN A 409 2.22 37.35 15.74
C GLN A 409 1.58 38.58 15.11
N ILE A 410 0.37 38.45 14.57
CA ILE A 410 -0.31 39.50 13.80
C ILE A 410 -0.61 40.78 14.60
N ALA A 411 -0.96 40.65 15.88
CA ALA A 411 -1.27 41.80 16.73
C ALA A 411 -0.02 42.59 17.17
N GLU A 412 1.12 41.90 17.29
CA GLU A 412 2.36 42.47 17.83
C GLU A 412 3.28 42.98 16.73
N HIS A 413 3.48 42.18 15.68
CA HIS A 413 4.54 42.39 14.70
C HIS A 413 4.07 43.09 13.42
N TYR A 414 2.78 43.04 13.10
CA TYR A 414 2.24 43.55 11.83
C TYR A 414 1.28 44.71 12.04
N ARG A 415 1.85 45.92 11.96
CA ARG A 415 1.11 47.19 12.05
C ARG A 415 1.32 47.99 10.77
N PRO A 416 0.31 48.68 10.24
CA PRO A 416 0.44 49.49 9.01
C PRO A 416 1.59 50.51 9.09
N GLU A 417 1.86 51.04 10.28
CA GLU A 417 2.90 52.03 10.53
C GLU A 417 4.30 51.42 10.70
N ALA A 418 4.38 50.10 10.93
CA ALA A 418 5.61 49.36 11.18
C ALA A 418 5.75 48.24 10.13
N GLN A 419 6.07 48.64 8.90
CA GLN A 419 6.57 47.72 7.88
C GLN A 419 7.94 47.14 8.29
N PRO A 420 8.29 45.93 7.85
CA PRO A 420 7.63 45.15 6.80
C PRO A 420 6.49 44.23 7.28
N TRP A 421 5.54 43.97 6.39
CA TRP A 421 4.61 42.83 6.46
C TRP A 421 5.38 41.50 6.51
N PRO A 422 4.76 40.37 6.91
CA PRO A 422 5.46 39.11 7.01
C PRO A 422 6.15 38.78 5.70
N ARG A 423 7.42 38.39 5.77
CA ARG A 423 8.14 37.89 4.59
C ARG A 423 7.41 36.65 4.08
N THR A 424 7.04 36.64 2.81
CA THR A 424 6.26 35.55 2.21
C THR A 424 7.08 34.66 1.30
N ASP A 425 8.40 34.67 1.42
CA ASP A 425 9.27 33.70 0.76
C ASP A 425 9.68 32.53 1.70
N GLY A 426 10.00 31.38 1.10
CA GLY A 426 10.29 30.15 1.85
C GLY A 426 9.09 29.64 2.65
N TRP A 427 9.31 29.19 3.89
CA TRP A 427 8.23 28.81 4.81
C TRP A 427 7.46 30.09 5.24
N PRO A 428 6.23 30.34 4.76
CA PRO A 428 5.08 29.44 4.93
C PRO A 428 4.39 29.00 3.64
N LEU A 429 4.87 29.40 2.45
CA LEU A 429 4.18 29.15 1.16
C LEU A 429 3.81 27.68 0.96
N GLY A 430 4.74 26.77 1.30
CA GLY A 430 4.51 25.34 1.17
C GLY A 430 3.44 24.78 2.12
N ILE A 431 3.13 25.46 3.23
CA ILE A 431 2.02 25.09 4.13
C ILE A 431 0.67 25.50 3.50
N TRP A 432 0.59 26.69 2.88
CA TRP A 432 -0.62 27.11 2.17
C TRP A 432 -0.95 26.16 1.01
N GLU A 433 0.07 25.76 0.25
CA GLU A 433 -0.06 24.71 -0.76
C GLU A 433 -0.49 23.38 -0.14
N ALA A 434 0.08 22.99 1.00
CA ALA A 434 -0.27 21.74 1.67
C ALA A 434 -1.74 21.70 2.09
N ILE A 435 -2.31 22.84 2.54
CA ILE A 435 -3.73 22.95 2.88
C ILE A 435 -4.60 22.63 1.66
N HIS A 436 -4.26 23.14 0.48
CA HIS A 436 -5.01 22.82 -0.75
C HIS A 436 -4.90 21.35 -1.14
N TYR A 437 -3.73 20.72 -0.99
CA TYR A 437 -3.59 19.28 -1.22
C TYR A 437 -4.36 18.42 -0.20
N LEU A 438 -4.43 18.84 1.06
CA LEU A 438 -5.27 18.17 2.06
C LEU A 438 -6.75 18.23 1.67
N ARG A 439 -7.22 19.43 1.29
CA ARG A 439 -8.60 19.63 0.81
C ARG A 439 -8.89 18.81 -0.44
N ALA A 440 -7.96 18.78 -1.40
CA ALA A 440 -8.07 17.96 -2.60
C ALA A 440 -8.21 16.46 -2.29
N ARG A 441 -7.71 15.99 -1.14
CA ARG A 441 -7.86 14.61 -0.64
C ARG A 441 -9.14 14.40 0.19
N GLY A 442 -10.02 15.40 0.26
CA GLY A 442 -11.24 15.37 1.09
C GLY A 442 -10.95 15.42 2.59
N ILE A 443 -9.79 15.94 2.99
CA ILE A 443 -9.46 16.22 4.40
C ILE A 443 -9.92 17.65 4.69
N LEU A 444 -10.77 17.79 5.72
CA LEU A 444 -11.28 19.09 6.14
C LEU A 444 -10.16 19.90 6.78
N VAL A 445 -10.18 21.22 6.59
CA VAL A 445 -9.24 22.12 7.25
C VAL A 445 -9.99 23.14 8.07
N ALA A 446 -9.47 23.46 9.25
CA ALA A 446 -10.07 24.42 10.18
C ALA A 446 -9.01 25.32 10.82
N ILE A 447 -9.45 26.46 11.34
CA ILE A 447 -8.61 27.37 12.14
C ILE A 447 -8.99 27.25 13.61
N CYS A 448 -7.98 27.16 14.49
CA CYS A 448 -8.13 27.29 15.93
C CYS A 448 -7.00 28.15 16.50
N SER A 449 -7.25 29.45 16.64
CA SER A 449 -6.24 30.43 17.03
C SER A 449 -6.71 31.39 18.12
N LYS A 450 -5.76 31.83 18.96
CA LYS A 450 -5.98 32.80 20.02
C LYS A 450 -5.70 34.21 19.51
N ASN A 451 -6.71 34.80 18.90
CA ASN A 451 -6.64 36.13 18.29
C ASN A 451 -8.01 36.82 18.34
N ASP A 452 -8.04 38.10 17.97
CA ASP A 452 -9.28 38.84 17.71
C ASP A 452 -9.75 38.57 16.27
N TYR A 453 -10.98 38.08 16.10
CA TYR A 453 -11.50 37.65 14.79
C TYR A 453 -11.59 38.81 13.79
N ASP A 454 -12.15 39.94 14.19
CA ASP A 454 -12.34 41.07 13.29
C ASP A 454 -10.99 41.67 12.88
N TYR A 455 -10.03 41.72 13.81
CA TYR A 455 -8.68 42.14 13.50
C TYR A 455 -7.98 41.22 12.49
N VAL A 456 -8.03 39.91 12.68
CA VAL A 456 -7.46 38.94 11.73
C VAL A 456 -8.15 39.04 10.37
N LYS A 457 -9.49 39.06 10.35
CA LYS A 457 -10.28 39.13 9.12
C LYS A 457 -9.94 40.38 8.31
N ASN A 458 -9.82 41.54 8.96
CA ASN A 458 -9.53 42.81 8.28
C ASN A 458 -8.08 42.91 7.76
N ARG A 459 -7.16 42.09 8.28
CA ARG A 459 -5.73 42.12 7.92
C ARG A 459 -5.22 40.85 7.24
N TRP A 460 -6.12 39.90 6.97
CA TRP A 460 -5.76 38.61 6.37
C TRP A 460 -4.97 38.80 5.08
N ASP A 461 -5.47 39.66 4.21
CA ASP A 461 -4.88 39.97 2.90
C ASP A 461 -3.55 40.70 3.00
N ASP A 462 -3.25 41.35 4.13
CA ASP A 462 -1.97 42.01 4.35
C ASP A 462 -0.87 41.01 4.76
N VAL A 463 -1.23 39.91 5.43
CA VAL A 463 -0.29 38.88 5.90
C VAL A 463 -0.18 37.66 4.98
N ILE A 464 -1.21 37.40 4.17
CA ILE A 464 -1.22 36.36 3.13
C ILE A 464 -1.04 37.01 1.75
N GLU A 465 0.21 37.34 1.39
CA GLU A 465 0.55 37.94 0.08
C GLU A 465 1.67 37.13 -0.61
N PRO A 466 1.43 36.48 -1.76
CA PRO A 466 0.21 36.52 -2.55
C PRO A 466 -0.97 35.81 -1.87
N LYS A 467 -2.19 36.24 -2.21
CA LYS A 467 -3.47 35.75 -1.69
C LYS A 467 -3.78 34.31 -2.14
N LEU A 468 -2.96 33.36 -1.70
CA LEU A 468 -3.04 31.94 -2.07
C LEU A 468 -4.01 31.15 -1.19
N ILE A 469 -4.43 31.70 -0.05
CA ILE A 469 -5.42 31.11 0.83
C ILE A 469 -6.29 32.20 1.45
N SER A 470 -7.56 31.89 1.66
CA SER A 470 -8.58 32.76 2.26
C SER A 470 -9.18 32.11 3.51
N LEU A 471 -9.86 32.90 4.35
CA LEU A 471 -10.62 32.34 5.48
C LEU A 471 -11.73 31.38 5.01
N ASP A 472 -12.31 31.64 3.85
CA ASP A 472 -13.37 30.81 3.27
C ASP A 472 -12.87 29.45 2.78
N ASP A 473 -11.55 29.20 2.74
CA ASP A 473 -10.98 27.88 2.44
C ASP A 473 -11.06 26.92 3.63
N PHE A 474 -11.39 27.42 4.83
CA PHE A 474 -11.51 26.64 6.05
C PHE A 474 -12.97 26.35 6.38
N SER A 475 -13.30 25.08 6.60
CA SER A 475 -14.69 24.65 6.85
C SER A 475 -15.19 25.04 8.24
N SER A 476 -14.29 25.42 9.15
CA SER A 476 -14.63 25.99 10.46
C SER A 476 -13.50 26.93 10.91
N VAL A 477 -13.88 28.09 11.45
CA VAL A 477 -12.95 29.15 11.88
C VAL A 477 -13.23 29.52 13.32
N LYS A 478 -12.34 29.12 14.23
CA LYS A 478 -12.38 29.46 15.66
C LYS A 478 -11.22 30.39 15.99
N ILE A 479 -11.48 31.70 15.92
CA ILE A 479 -10.52 32.75 16.29
C ILE A 479 -11.10 33.51 17.48
N ASN A 480 -10.66 33.17 18.69
CA ASN A 480 -11.14 33.75 19.94
C ASN A 480 -10.22 33.35 21.11
N TRP A 481 -10.55 33.78 22.34
CA TRP A 481 -9.76 33.49 23.54
C TRP A 481 -10.19 32.21 24.29
N THR A 482 -11.13 31.43 23.76
CA THR A 482 -11.54 30.14 24.33
C THR A 482 -10.36 29.15 24.28
N PRO A 483 -10.18 28.27 25.29
CA PRO A 483 -9.14 27.25 25.24
C PRO A 483 -9.19 26.41 23.96
N LYS A 484 -8.03 26.18 23.31
CA LYS A 484 -7.97 25.51 22.00
C LYS A 484 -8.57 24.09 22.04
N ALA A 485 -8.42 23.36 23.14
CA ALA A 485 -9.04 22.05 23.31
C ALA A 485 -10.58 22.10 23.24
N GLN A 486 -11.21 23.15 23.75
CA GLN A 486 -12.65 23.34 23.66
C GLN A 486 -13.06 23.68 22.22
N ASN A 487 -12.37 24.63 21.57
CA ASN A 487 -12.61 24.97 20.16
C ASN A 487 -12.44 23.76 19.24
N ILE A 488 -11.40 22.94 19.43
CA ILE A 488 -11.19 21.69 18.66
C ILE A 488 -12.31 20.69 18.92
N SER A 489 -12.82 20.59 20.16
CA SER A 489 -13.97 19.74 20.46
C SER A 489 -15.23 20.20 19.75
N GLU A 490 -15.44 21.51 19.63
CA GLU A 490 -16.54 22.08 18.84
C GLU A 490 -16.37 21.82 17.35
N ILE A 491 -15.17 22.02 16.79
CA ILE A 491 -14.85 21.69 15.39
C ILE A 491 -15.13 20.21 15.11
N CYS A 492 -14.78 19.30 16.02
CA CYS A 492 -15.08 17.87 15.87
C CYS A 492 -16.60 17.60 15.79
N LYS A 493 -17.41 18.33 16.58
CA LYS A 493 -18.88 18.22 16.55
C LYS A 493 -19.45 18.77 15.24
N GLU A 494 -19.00 19.95 14.80
CA GLU A 494 -19.40 20.56 13.54
C GLU A 494 -19.10 19.63 12.36
N PHE A 495 -17.91 19.04 12.34
CA PHE A 495 -17.48 18.11 11.30
C PHE A 495 -18.08 16.70 11.46
N ASN A 496 -18.74 16.43 12.59
CA ASN A 496 -19.23 15.10 12.96
C ASN A 496 -18.15 14.00 12.83
N ILE A 497 -16.95 14.30 13.33
CA ILE A 497 -15.82 13.36 13.37
C ILE A 497 -15.32 13.15 14.80
N LYS A 498 -14.65 12.03 15.01
CA LYS A 498 -14.04 11.72 16.31
C LYS A 498 -12.66 12.41 16.43
N PRO A 499 -12.25 12.84 17.63
CA PRO A 499 -10.95 13.46 17.86
C PRO A 499 -9.76 12.64 17.34
N LYS A 500 -9.82 11.30 17.38
CA LYS A 500 -8.80 10.40 16.82
C LYS A 500 -8.48 10.58 15.34
N SER A 501 -9.37 11.22 14.58
CA SER A 501 -9.20 11.50 13.16
C SER A 501 -8.75 12.95 12.89
N VAL A 502 -8.28 13.66 13.92
CA VAL A 502 -7.85 15.06 13.85
C VAL A 502 -6.36 15.19 14.11
N VAL A 503 -5.71 16.03 13.31
CA VAL A 503 -4.36 16.54 13.55
C VAL A 503 -4.46 18.02 13.90
N PHE A 504 -3.80 18.43 14.98
CA PHE A 504 -3.67 19.83 15.38
C PHE A 504 -2.23 20.31 15.14
N VAL A 505 -2.09 21.45 14.46
CA VAL A 505 -0.81 22.05 14.07
C VAL A 505 -0.65 23.39 14.77
N ASP A 506 0.35 23.51 15.63
CA ASP A 506 0.59 24.72 16.45
C ASP A 506 2.08 24.85 16.80
N ASP A 507 2.65 26.05 16.70
CA ASP A 507 4.05 26.34 17.03
C ASP A 507 4.31 26.40 18.55
N ASN A 508 3.27 26.71 19.34
CA ASN A 508 3.37 26.96 20.76
C ASN A 508 3.35 25.65 21.57
N PRO A 509 4.45 25.31 22.28
CA PRO A 509 4.53 24.08 23.06
C PRO A 509 3.49 23.99 24.19
N VAL A 510 3.08 25.12 24.75
CA VAL A 510 2.08 25.16 25.84
C VAL A 510 0.70 24.79 25.31
N GLU A 511 0.29 25.35 24.17
CA GLU A 511 -0.98 25.01 23.54
C GLU A 511 -1.00 23.56 23.06
N ARG A 512 0.10 23.07 22.47
CA ARG A 512 0.24 21.66 22.10
C ARG A 512 0.06 20.72 23.30
N ALA A 513 0.74 21.00 24.42
CA ALA A 513 0.65 20.19 25.62
C ALA A 513 -0.77 20.23 26.24
N ALA A 514 -1.41 21.40 26.25
CA ALA A 514 -2.77 21.55 26.75
C ALA A 514 -3.79 20.76 25.92
N VAL A 515 -3.68 20.81 24.59
CA VAL A 515 -4.55 20.03 23.69
C VAL A 515 -4.30 18.54 23.86
N ALA A 516 -3.03 18.09 23.86
CA ALA A 516 -2.70 16.68 24.04
C ALA A 516 -3.20 16.13 25.39
N SER A 517 -3.18 16.93 26.47
CA SER A 517 -3.69 16.52 27.77
C SER A 517 -5.22 16.47 27.82
N ALA A 518 -5.92 17.43 27.20
CA ALA A 518 -7.37 17.51 27.25
C ALA A 518 -8.06 16.60 26.23
N LEU A 519 -7.41 16.35 25.09
CA LEU A 519 -7.87 15.51 23.99
C LEU A 519 -6.76 14.53 23.56
N PRO A 520 -6.50 13.46 24.34
CA PRO A 520 -5.39 12.52 24.08
C PRO A 520 -5.45 11.84 22.71
N ASP A 521 -6.64 11.73 22.13
CA ASP A 521 -6.84 11.13 20.82
C ASP A 521 -6.46 12.07 19.66
N VAL A 522 -6.33 13.39 19.88
CA VAL A 522 -5.90 14.33 18.83
C VAL A 522 -4.40 14.22 18.64
N ARG A 523 -3.96 14.03 17.40
CA ARG A 523 -2.54 14.05 17.05
C ARG A 523 -2.05 15.50 17.01
N VAL A 524 -0.92 15.80 17.64
CA VAL A 524 -0.43 17.18 17.78
C VAL A 524 0.97 17.31 17.19
N ILE A 525 1.15 18.23 16.24
CA ILE A 525 2.43 18.53 15.56
C ILE A 525 2.65 20.05 15.48
N GLY A 526 3.74 20.50 14.83
CA GLY A 526 3.96 21.93 14.52
C GLY A 526 5.15 22.58 15.23
N GLY A 527 5.81 21.87 16.15
CA GLY A 527 6.98 22.42 16.88
C GLY A 527 8.20 22.72 16.00
N ASN A 528 8.31 22.09 14.83
CA ASN A 528 9.31 22.43 13.81
C ASN A 528 8.61 22.69 12.47
N PRO A 529 8.57 23.94 11.97
CA PRO A 529 7.86 24.28 10.74
C PRO A 529 8.40 23.57 9.49
N TYR A 530 9.67 23.14 9.51
CA TYR A 530 10.30 22.44 8.39
C TYR A 530 9.87 20.98 8.24
N LEU A 531 9.24 20.40 9.27
CA LEU A 531 8.71 19.02 9.22
C LEU A 531 7.23 18.98 8.85
N THR A 532 6.45 19.99 9.25
CA THR A 532 4.99 20.00 9.16
C THR A 532 4.47 19.67 7.76
N ARG A 533 4.98 20.34 6.70
CA ARG A 533 4.53 20.08 5.32
C ARG A 533 4.75 18.63 4.92
N ARG A 534 5.94 18.09 5.19
CA ARG A 534 6.34 16.73 4.84
C ARG A 534 5.42 15.71 5.53
N ILE A 535 5.21 15.89 6.83
CA ILE A 535 4.31 15.06 7.63
C ILE A 535 2.90 15.09 7.04
N LEU A 536 2.32 16.28 6.82
CA LEU A 536 0.96 16.41 6.33
C LEU A 536 0.77 15.84 4.92
N LEU A 537 1.77 15.96 4.04
CA LEU A 537 1.63 15.54 2.65
C LEU A 537 2.05 14.12 2.36
N TRP A 538 2.93 13.51 3.16
CA TRP A 538 3.55 12.20 2.85
C TRP A 538 3.20 11.09 3.85
N SER A 539 2.61 11.39 5.02
CA SER A 539 2.17 10.35 5.96
C SER A 539 1.06 9.49 5.35
N ALA A 540 1.03 8.20 5.70
CA ALA A 540 0.03 7.25 5.21
C ALA A 540 -1.41 7.67 5.56
N GLU A 541 -1.55 8.29 6.73
CA GLU A 541 -2.82 8.65 7.38
C GLU A 541 -3.54 9.81 6.70
N THR A 542 -2.79 10.63 5.95
CA THR A 542 -3.32 11.74 5.13
C THR A 542 -3.35 11.41 3.64
N GLN A 543 -3.04 10.16 3.27
CA GLN A 543 -3.28 9.64 1.91
C GLN A 543 -4.63 8.96 1.82
N ILE A 544 -5.12 8.85 0.58
CA ILE A 544 -6.30 8.06 0.24
C ILE A 544 -5.92 7.09 -0.88
N ALA A 545 -6.37 5.84 -0.78
CA ALA A 545 -6.08 4.83 -1.79
C ALA A 545 -6.80 5.10 -3.12
N ARG A 546 -8.04 5.61 -3.05
CA ARG A 546 -8.81 6.07 -4.21
C ARG A 546 -9.66 7.26 -3.80
N MET A 547 -9.73 8.27 -4.68
CA MET A 547 -10.70 9.36 -4.55
C MET A 547 -12.10 8.80 -4.79
N THR A 548 -13.00 9.04 -3.85
CA THR A 548 -14.43 8.75 -4.02
C THR A 548 -15.18 10.06 -4.24
N GLU A 549 -16.30 10.02 -4.96
CA GLU A 549 -17.17 11.20 -5.11
C GLU A 549 -17.52 11.83 -3.75
N GLU A 550 -17.75 11.00 -2.73
CA GLU A 550 -18.03 11.46 -1.37
C GLU A 550 -16.85 12.20 -0.74
N SER A 551 -15.61 11.76 -0.98
CA SER A 551 -14.43 12.47 -0.45
C SER A 551 -14.26 13.83 -1.14
N GLY A 552 -14.55 13.91 -2.45
CA GLY A 552 -14.51 15.16 -3.21
C GLY A 552 -15.59 16.17 -2.77
N LYS A 553 -16.76 15.70 -2.32
CA LYS A 553 -17.87 16.55 -1.84
C LYS A 553 -17.86 16.78 -0.31
N ARG A 554 -16.87 16.28 0.43
CA ARG A 554 -16.90 16.30 1.91
C ARG A 554 -16.98 17.71 2.47
N GLU A 555 -16.23 18.63 1.90
CA GLU A 555 -16.22 20.03 2.33
C GLU A 555 -17.60 20.68 2.14
N GLU A 556 -18.21 20.52 0.97
CA GLU A 556 -19.57 21.00 0.67
C GLU A 556 -20.61 20.43 1.63
N MET A 557 -20.56 19.11 1.88
CA MET A 557 -21.49 18.44 2.80
C MET A 557 -21.38 19.00 4.23
N ILE A 558 -20.17 19.28 4.70
CA ILE A 558 -19.98 19.84 6.05
C ILE A 558 -20.48 21.27 6.14
N ARG A 559 -20.23 22.11 5.12
CA ARG A 559 -20.80 23.47 5.08
C ARG A 559 -22.33 23.42 5.10
N GLY A 560 -22.93 22.60 4.24
CA GLY A 560 -24.37 22.40 4.23
C GLY A 560 -24.91 21.86 5.56
N GLN A 561 -24.17 20.99 6.25
CA GLN A 561 -24.53 20.52 7.59
C GLN A 561 -24.50 21.66 8.63
N ILE A 562 -23.47 22.51 8.63
CA ILE A 562 -23.37 23.65 9.55
C ILE A 562 -24.54 24.62 9.32
N GLU A 563 -24.79 25.01 8.07
CA GLU A 563 -25.92 25.88 7.69
C GLU A 563 -27.29 25.27 8.07
N ARG A 564 -27.43 23.95 7.92
CA ARG A 564 -28.63 23.21 8.32
C ARG A 564 -28.85 23.26 9.83
N GLU A 565 -27.80 23.08 10.62
CA GLU A 565 -27.89 23.12 12.09
C GLU A 565 -28.22 24.53 12.60
N GLU A 566 -27.65 25.56 11.98
CA GLU A 566 -28.00 26.96 12.23
C GLU A 566 -29.48 27.23 11.91
N THR A 567 -29.95 26.78 10.74
CA THR A 567 -31.36 26.92 10.34
C THR A 567 -32.30 26.14 11.27
N ARG A 568 -31.90 24.93 11.71
CA ARG A 568 -32.69 24.14 12.67
C ARG A 568 -32.90 24.88 13.98
N SER A 569 -31.92 25.65 14.43
CA SER A 569 -32.00 26.39 15.70
C SER A 569 -33.03 27.53 15.69
N THR A 570 -33.52 27.93 14.51
CA THR A 570 -34.43 29.08 14.34
C THR A 570 -35.88 28.69 14.03
N MET A 571 -36.20 27.40 13.87
CA MET A 571 -37.51 26.92 13.42
C MET A 571 -38.04 25.78 14.30
N ASP A 572 -39.37 25.60 14.31
CA ASP A 572 -40.01 24.43 14.91
C ASP A 572 -39.72 23.16 14.08
N ARG A 573 -39.68 21.99 14.73
CA ARG A 573 -39.24 20.72 14.10
C ARG A 573 -40.00 20.39 12.81
N SER A 574 -41.33 20.48 12.80
CA SER A 574 -42.14 20.12 11.64
C SER A 574 -41.95 21.10 10.48
N GLU A 575 -41.82 22.40 10.78
CA GLU A 575 -41.51 23.43 9.78
C GLU A 575 -40.12 23.22 9.18
N PHE A 576 -39.14 22.93 10.04
CA PHE A 576 -37.77 22.63 9.63
C PHE A 576 -37.74 21.44 8.66
N LEU A 577 -38.34 20.29 9.03
CA LEU A 577 -38.38 19.09 8.20
C LEU A 577 -39.03 19.34 6.83
N ALA A 578 -40.15 20.07 6.80
CA ALA A 578 -40.80 20.46 5.55
C ALA A 578 -39.92 21.37 4.68
N SER A 579 -39.18 22.28 5.32
CA SER A 579 -38.29 23.22 4.63
C SER A 579 -37.04 22.57 4.02
N LEU A 580 -36.70 21.33 4.40
CA LEU A 580 -35.52 20.63 3.87
C LEU A 580 -35.70 20.24 2.40
N HIS A 581 -36.94 20.03 1.96
CA HIS A 581 -37.26 19.49 0.63
C HIS A 581 -36.48 18.20 0.34
N CYS A 582 -36.50 17.27 1.30
CA CYS A 582 -35.77 16.01 1.19
C CYS A 582 -36.27 15.15 0.02
N GLU A 583 -35.32 14.66 -0.76
CA GLU A 583 -35.53 13.74 -1.88
C GLU A 583 -34.72 12.45 -1.68
N VAL A 584 -35.36 11.30 -1.92
CA VAL A 584 -34.75 9.97 -1.79
C VAL A 584 -34.84 9.23 -3.11
N SER A 585 -33.70 8.75 -3.61
CA SER A 585 -33.64 7.86 -4.77
C SER A 585 -33.14 6.48 -4.37
N PHE A 586 -33.62 5.44 -5.04
CA PHE A 586 -33.34 4.05 -4.72
C PHE A 586 -32.57 3.35 -5.84
N ILE A 587 -31.71 2.41 -5.47
CA ILE A 587 -30.89 1.60 -6.37
C ILE A 587 -31.02 0.14 -5.95
N ASP A 588 -31.54 -0.69 -6.85
CA ASP A 588 -31.65 -2.13 -6.66
C ASP A 588 -30.33 -2.83 -7.02
N ILE A 589 -29.73 -3.48 -6.03
CA ILE A 589 -28.50 -4.25 -6.19
C ILE A 589 -28.86 -5.74 -6.05
N THR A 590 -28.64 -6.47 -7.15
CA THR A 590 -28.93 -7.90 -7.34
C THR A 590 -27.70 -8.71 -7.75
N SER A 591 -26.59 -8.06 -8.11
CA SER A 591 -25.31 -8.70 -8.47
C SER A 591 -24.11 -7.98 -7.86
N THR A 592 -23.04 -8.74 -7.61
CA THR A 592 -21.73 -8.23 -7.16
C THR A 592 -20.97 -7.44 -8.22
N ASP A 593 -21.38 -7.52 -9.48
CA ASP A 593 -20.74 -6.84 -10.60
C ASP A 593 -21.26 -5.42 -10.82
N GLN A 594 -22.37 -5.05 -10.17
CA GLN A 594 -22.91 -3.69 -10.23
C GLN A 594 -21.95 -2.69 -9.59
N ALA A 595 -21.85 -1.50 -10.18
CA ALA A 595 -20.87 -0.48 -9.77
C ALA A 595 -21.06 -0.04 -8.30
N GLU A 596 -22.31 -0.02 -7.82
CA GLU A 596 -22.70 0.45 -6.49
C GLU A 596 -22.47 -0.57 -5.39
N PHE A 597 -22.32 -1.86 -5.74
CA PHE A 597 -22.20 -2.95 -4.80
C PHE A 597 -21.04 -2.74 -3.82
N GLY A 598 -19.86 -2.37 -4.33
CA GLY A 598 -18.68 -2.13 -3.50
C GLY A 598 -18.92 -1.04 -2.44
N ARG A 599 -19.63 0.03 -2.81
CA ARG A 599 -19.93 1.14 -1.90
C ARG A 599 -21.00 0.78 -0.88
N ALA A 600 -22.06 0.07 -1.30
CA ALA A 600 -23.09 -0.44 -0.41
C ALA A 600 -22.51 -1.35 0.69
N LEU A 601 -21.58 -2.23 0.30
CA LEU A 601 -20.88 -3.13 1.21
C LEU A 601 -19.93 -2.37 2.15
N GLU A 602 -19.18 -1.40 1.63
CA GLU A 602 -18.30 -0.55 2.43
C GLU A 602 -19.09 0.22 3.50
N LEU A 603 -20.22 0.83 3.12
CA LEU A 603 -21.11 1.54 4.04
C LEU A 603 -21.66 0.61 5.13
N THR A 604 -22.07 -0.60 4.74
CA THR A 604 -22.54 -1.63 5.68
C THR A 604 -21.48 -1.95 6.73
N ASN A 605 -20.25 -2.18 6.28
CA ASN A 605 -19.17 -2.63 7.14
C ASN A 605 -18.56 -1.50 8.00
N LYS A 606 -18.68 -0.24 7.58
CA LYS A 606 -18.19 0.93 8.34
C LYS A 606 -19.21 1.51 9.33
N THR A 607 -20.49 1.19 9.18
CA THR A 607 -21.55 1.74 10.04
C THR A 607 -21.82 0.87 11.24
N ASN A 608 -21.60 1.43 12.44
CA ASN A 608 -21.89 0.79 13.72
C ASN A 608 -23.20 1.31 14.36
N GLN A 609 -23.46 2.62 14.28
CA GLN A 609 -24.53 3.28 15.04
C GLN A 609 -25.95 3.03 14.51
N PHE A 610 -26.13 3.05 13.19
CA PHE A 610 -27.42 2.71 12.59
C PHE A 610 -27.23 1.46 11.75
N ASN A 611 -27.12 0.33 12.44
CA ASN A 611 -27.02 -1.00 11.85
C ASN A 611 -27.86 -1.94 12.72
N THR A 612 -29.01 -2.38 12.19
CA THR A 612 -30.03 -3.08 12.99
C THR A 612 -29.58 -4.40 13.60
N ASN A 613 -28.54 -5.04 13.07
CA ASN A 613 -28.06 -6.32 13.61
C ASN A 613 -26.53 -6.44 13.79
N GLY A 614 -25.77 -5.41 13.38
CA GLY A 614 -24.31 -5.38 13.48
C GLY A 614 -23.58 -6.36 12.54
N GLN A 615 -24.28 -7.05 11.65
CA GLN A 615 -23.68 -8.02 10.74
C GLN A 615 -22.68 -7.35 9.80
N ARG A 616 -21.52 -7.99 9.64
CA ARG A 616 -20.50 -7.66 8.64
C ARG A 616 -20.50 -8.70 7.55
N TRP A 617 -20.37 -8.23 6.32
CA TRP A 617 -20.44 -9.09 5.14
C TRP A 617 -19.04 -9.25 4.55
N SER A 618 -18.60 -10.50 4.45
CA SER A 618 -17.53 -10.92 3.55
C SER A 618 -18.09 -11.04 2.13
N PHE A 619 -17.25 -10.88 1.12
CA PHE A 619 -17.63 -11.02 -0.28
C PHE A 619 -18.37 -12.36 -0.57
N GLU A 620 -17.88 -13.47 -0.03
CA GLU A 620 -18.49 -14.79 -0.22
C GLU A 620 -19.93 -14.87 0.31
N LYS A 621 -20.14 -14.48 1.58
CA LYS A 621 -21.47 -14.48 2.22
C LYS A 621 -22.49 -13.61 1.49
N ILE A 622 -22.09 -12.44 1.02
CA ILE A 622 -23.03 -11.54 0.34
C ILE A 622 -23.31 -11.99 -1.10
N ALA A 623 -22.32 -12.57 -1.78
CA ALA A 623 -22.55 -13.22 -3.07
C ALA A 623 -23.53 -14.40 -2.94
N ASP A 624 -23.41 -15.21 -1.88
CA ASP A 624 -24.36 -16.29 -1.58
C ASP A 624 -25.75 -15.75 -1.20
N PHE A 625 -25.82 -14.67 -0.43
CA PHE A 625 -27.08 -14.00 -0.11
C PHE A 625 -27.84 -13.56 -1.37
N LEU A 626 -27.14 -12.91 -2.31
CA LEU A 626 -27.73 -12.47 -3.59
C LEU A 626 -28.13 -13.67 -4.47
N LYS A 627 -27.28 -14.71 -4.55
CA LYS A 627 -27.60 -15.95 -5.30
C LYS A 627 -28.82 -16.69 -4.77
N THR A 628 -29.04 -16.67 -3.46
CA THR A 628 -30.18 -17.33 -2.80
C THR A 628 -31.43 -16.45 -2.72
N GLY A 629 -31.56 -15.47 -3.62
CA GLY A 629 -32.76 -14.64 -3.79
C GLY A 629 -32.81 -13.41 -2.88
N GLY A 630 -31.72 -13.10 -2.16
CA GLY A 630 -31.59 -11.84 -1.43
C GLY A 630 -31.43 -10.64 -2.36
N LYS A 631 -31.91 -9.48 -1.93
CA LYS A 631 -31.79 -8.20 -2.65
C LYS A 631 -31.23 -7.13 -1.73
N ILE A 632 -30.49 -6.18 -2.27
CA ILE A 632 -29.99 -5.03 -1.53
C ILE A 632 -30.62 -3.78 -2.13
N LEU A 633 -31.43 -3.09 -1.34
CA LEU A 633 -32.03 -1.80 -1.69
C LEU A 633 -31.14 -0.69 -1.13
N ALA A 634 -30.28 -0.12 -1.97
CA ALA A 634 -29.49 1.05 -1.60
C ALA A 634 -30.28 2.34 -1.86
N PHE A 635 -29.97 3.40 -1.11
CA PHE A 635 -30.62 4.69 -1.34
C PHE A 635 -29.68 5.87 -1.18
N LYS A 636 -29.96 6.93 -1.94
CA LYS A 636 -29.30 8.23 -1.88
C LYS A 636 -30.28 9.28 -1.37
N VAL A 637 -29.76 10.29 -0.68
CA VAL A 637 -30.56 11.40 -0.14
C VAL A 637 -29.98 12.73 -0.59
N LYS A 638 -30.87 13.67 -0.88
CA LYS A 638 -30.57 15.09 -1.13
C LYS A 638 -31.54 15.95 -0.32
N ASP A 639 -31.07 17.08 0.17
CA ASP A 639 -31.91 18.16 0.68
C ASP A 639 -31.51 19.51 0.03
N LYS A 640 -32.09 20.62 0.50
CA LYS A 640 -31.77 21.96 -0.02
C LYS A 640 -30.33 22.42 0.23
N PHE A 641 -29.63 21.84 1.21
CA PHE A 641 -28.29 22.25 1.61
C PHE A 641 -27.21 21.40 0.92
N THR A 642 -27.45 20.09 0.74
CA THR A 642 -26.43 19.22 0.16
C THR A 642 -26.97 17.91 -0.44
N GLU A 643 -26.15 17.30 -1.29
CA GLU A 643 -26.34 15.94 -1.80
C GLU A 643 -25.48 14.95 -1.01
N TYR A 644 -26.11 14.10 -0.20
CA TYR A 644 -25.40 13.20 0.70
C TYR A 644 -24.85 11.94 0.00
N GLY A 645 -25.22 11.68 -1.26
CA GLY A 645 -24.85 10.47 -1.98
C GLY A 645 -25.49 9.21 -1.39
N LEU A 646 -24.85 8.04 -1.55
CA LEU A 646 -25.36 6.77 -1.02
C LEU A 646 -25.25 6.76 0.51
N VAL A 647 -26.40 6.81 1.19
CA VAL A 647 -26.44 7.00 2.65
C VAL A 647 -27.01 5.82 3.41
N GLY A 648 -27.60 4.83 2.75
CA GLY A 648 -28.04 3.63 3.44
C GLY A 648 -28.39 2.48 2.50
N VAL A 649 -28.59 1.32 3.11
CA VAL A 649 -28.90 0.06 2.43
C VAL A 649 -29.84 -0.79 3.28
N LEU A 650 -30.76 -1.49 2.63
CA LEU A 650 -31.61 -2.51 3.24
C LEU A 650 -31.33 -3.85 2.57
N TYR A 651 -31.19 -4.89 3.38
CA TYR A 651 -31.04 -6.27 2.94
C TYR A 651 -32.38 -6.96 3.05
N LEU A 652 -32.91 -7.39 1.91
CA LEU A 652 -34.26 -7.92 1.77
C LEU A 652 -34.19 -9.39 1.35
N LYS A 653 -34.98 -10.26 1.97
CA LYS A 653 -35.07 -11.68 1.57
C LYS A 653 -36.48 -12.21 1.79
N GLY A 654 -37.11 -12.75 0.75
CA GLY A 654 -38.52 -13.14 0.82
C GLY A 654 -39.39 -11.92 1.17
N THR A 655 -40.05 -11.96 2.32
CA THR A 655 -40.87 -10.86 2.89
C THR A 655 -40.20 -10.17 4.10
N GLU A 656 -38.89 -10.37 4.29
CA GLU A 656 -38.16 -9.88 5.46
C GLU A 656 -37.20 -8.73 5.12
N ILE A 657 -37.19 -7.71 5.98
CA ILE A 657 -36.10 -6.73 6.11
C ILE A 657 -35.09 -7.28 7.11
N THR A 658 -34.06 -7.96 6.60
CA THR A 658 -33.07 -8.70 7.40
C THR A 658 -32.02 -7.80 8.06
N GLN A 659 -31.71 -6.67 7.42
CA GLN A 659 -30.77 -5.68 7.94
C GLN A 659 -31.07 -4.31 7.33
N TYR A 660 -30.98 -3.27 8.15
CA TYR A 660 -31.04 -1.88 7.70
C TYR A 660 -29.82 -1.13 8.24
N VAL A 661 -29.07 -0.50 7.33
CA VAL A 661 -27.92 0.33 7.64
C VAL A 661 -28.09 1.73 7.06
N MET A 662 -27.76 2.76 7.85
CA MET A 662 -27.83 4.15 7.41
C MET A 662 -26.69 5.00 8.01
N SER A 663 -26.22 5.98 7.26
CA SER A 663 -25.26 6.97 7.73
C SER A 663 -25.92 7.96 8.68
N CYS A 664 -25.20 8.36 9.73
CA CYS A 664 -25.67 9.34 10.70
C CYS A 664 -25.95 10.74 10.12
N ARG A 665 -25.42 11.06 8.92
CA ARG A 665 -25.59 12.37 8.26
C ARG A 665 -27.02 12.73 7.90
N VAL A 666 -27.88 11.72 7.72
CA VAL A 666 -29.31 11.88 7.40
C VAL A 666 -30.23 11.51 8.57
N LEU A 667 -29.66 11.21 9.74
CA LEU A 667 -30.42 10.80 10.92
C LEU A 667 -31.31 11.94 11.44
N GLY A 668 -32.54 11.62 11.84
CA GLY A 668 -33.49 12.56 12.41
C GLY A 668 -34.27 13.39 11.39
N MET A 669 -34.09 13.13 10.09
CA MET A 669 -34.83 13.78 9.00
C MET A 669 -36.11 13.01 8.60
N GLU A 670 -36.41 11.91 9.29
CA GLU A 670 -37.51 10.97 9.00
C GLU A 670 -37.30 10.17 7.70
N VAL A 671 -36.07 10.17 7.18
CA VAL A 671 -35.65 9.30 6.08
C VAL A 671 -35.74 7.83 6.50
N GLU A 672 -35.53 7.56 7.78
CA GLU A 672 -35.58 6.24 8.39
C GLU A 672 -36.91 5.54 8.14
N GLU A 673 -38.02 6.21 8.48
CA GLU A 673 -39.37 5.68 8.34
C GLU A 673 -39.81 5.67 6.88
N PHE A 674 -39.47 6.71 6.11
CA PHE A 674 -39.77 6.78 4.68
C PHE A 674 -39.19 5.60 3.90
N VAL A 675 -37.92 5.27 4.16
CA VAL A 675 -37.23 4.17 3.47
C VAL A 675 -37.82 2.80 3.86
N VAL A 676 -38.18 2.61 5.13
CA VAL A 676 -38.89 1.39 5.55
C VAL A 676 -40.23 1.26 4.82
N ALA A 677 -40.99 2.35 4.71
CA ALA A 677 -42.26 2.34 3.98
C ALA A 677 -42.09 1.97 2.49
N GLU A 678 -41.07 2.50 1.82
CA GLU A 678 -40.75 2.14 0.43
C GLU A 678 -40.29 0.69 0.29
N ALA A 679 -39.51 0.16 1.24
CA ALA A 679 -39.12 -1.24 1.25
C ALA A 679 -40.32 -2.18 1.46
N VAL A 680 -41.27 -1.82 2.33
CA VAL A 680 -42.54 -2.55 2.50
C VAL A 680 -43.32 -2.58 1.18
N LYS A 681 -43.45 -1.44 0.49
CA LYS A 681 -44.12 -1.38 -0.83
C LYS A 681 -43.43 -2.29 -1.85
N LEU A 682 -42.10 -2.30 -1.88
CA LEU A 682 -41.31 -3.16 -2.76
C LEU A 682 -41.50 -4.65 -2.45
N LEU A 683 -41.50 -5.03 -1.17
CA LEU A 683 -41.70 -6.41 -0.75
C LEU A 683 -43.13 -6.89 -1.08
N ARG A 684 -44.14 -6.09 -0.79
CA ARG A 684 -45.54 -6.44 -1.08
C ARG A 684 -45.84 -6.51 -2.57
N SER A 685 -45.27 -5.62 -3.40
CA SER A 685 -45.48 -5.66 -4.86
C SER A 685 -44.88 -6.89 -5.53
N ALA A 686 -43.92 -7.56 -4.88
CA ALA A 686 -43.33 -8.82 -5.34
C ALA A 686 -44.14 -10.06 -4.98
N HIS A 687 -45.22 -9.92 -4.19
CA HIS A 687 -46.06 -11.03 -3.73
C HIS A 687 -47.52 -10.79 -4.10
N THR A 688 -48.29 -11.88 -4.25
CA THR A 688 -49.73 -11.80 -4.55
C THR A 688 -50.54 -11.89 -3.26
N GLY A 689 -51.31 -10.84 -2.94
CA GLY A 689 -52.20 -10.80 -1.77
C GLY A 689 -51.63 -10.02 -0.58
N GLU A 690 -52.42 -9.92 0.49
CA GLU A 690 -52.01 -9.33 1.76
C GLU A 690 -50.83 -10.13 2.33
N THR A 691 -49.67 -9.46 2.45
CA THR A 691 -48.40 -10.09 2.79
C THR A 691 -47.81 -9.41 4.01
N ASP A 692 -47.63 -10.19 5.07
CA ASP A 692 -46.95 -9.74 6.29
C ASP A 692 -45.47 -9.48 6.02
N ILE A 693 -44.97 -8.35 6.54
CA ILE A 693 -43.56 -8.00 6.46
C ILE A 693 -42.91 -8.19 7.82
N ILE A 694 -41.80 -8.92 7.84
CA ILE A 694 -41.02 -9.15 9.05
C ILE A 694 -39.77 -8.27 9.03
N ALA A 695 -39.38 -7.76 10.18
CA ALA A 695 -38.11 -7.08 10.37
C ALA A 695 -37.44 -7.50 11.68
N THR A 696 -36.11 -7.45 11.72
CA THR A 696 -35.33 -7.93 12.86
C THR A 696 -34.30 -6.90 13.36
N ILE A 697 -34.13 -6.86 14.68
CA ILE A 697 -33.09 -6.07 15.35
C ILE A 697 -32.34 -6.97 16.34
N LYS A 698 -31.01 -6.99 16.21
CA LYS A 698 -30.12 -7.53 17.23
C LYS A 698 -29.41 -6.36 17.89
N GLU A 699 -29.71 -6.12 19.15
CA GLU A 699 -29.11 -5.01 19.89
C GLU A 699 -27.60 -5.18 20.04
N THR A 700 -26.88 -4.09 19.83
CA THR A 700 -25.43 -3.97 20.06
C THR A 700 -25.18 -2.75 20.94
N PRO A 701 -24.00 -2.62 21.58
CA PRO A 701 -23.68 -1.44 22.38
C PRO A 701 -23.85 -0.11 21.63
N ASP A 702 -23.60 -0.11 20.31
CA ASP A 702 -23.57 1.10 19.50
C ASP A 702 -24.88 1.41 18.77
N ASN A 703 -25.75 0.42 18.55
CA ASN A 703 -26.90 0.57 17.64
C ASN A 703 -28.16 1.20 18.24
N THR A 704 -28.04 1.89 19.37
CA THR A 704 -29.13 2.62 20.05
C THR A 704 -29.99 3.47 19.11
N PRO A 705 -29.43 4.22 18.13
CA PRO A 705 -30.22 5.06 17.22
C PRO A 705 -31.29 4.32 16.40
N CYS A 706 -31.12 3.03 16.09
CA CYS A 706 -32.05 2.29 15.23
C CYS A 706 -32.98 1.33 15.98
N ARG A 707 -32.84 1.15 17.30
CA ARG A 707 -33.58 0.11 18.06
C ARG A 707 -35.11 0.22 17.97
N GLU A 708 -35.61 1.43 17.77
CA GLU A 708 -37.05 1.69 17.68
C GLU A 708 -37.51 2.07 16.27
N VAL A 709 -36.67 1.87 15.24
CA VAL A 709 -37.00 2.29 13.86
C VAL A 709 -38.26 1.63 13.32
N TYR A 710 -38.43 0.32 13.56
CA TYR A 710 -39.59 -0.41 13.05
C TYR A 710 -40.88 -0.05 13.80
N LEU A 711 -40.81 0.20 15.12
CA LEU A 711 -41.96 0.70 15.88
C LEU A 711 -42.42 2.07 15.36
N ARG A 712 -41.48 2.99 15.11
CA ARG A 712 -41.80 4.31 14.53
C ARG A 712 -42.35 4.21 13.10
N ALA A 713 -41.94 3.18 12.35
CA ALA A 713 -42.48 2.87 11.03
C ALA A 713 -43.85 2.17 11.07
N GLY A 714 -44.43 1.91 12.25
CA GLY A 714 -45.77 1.32 12.42
C GLY A 714 -45.81 -0.20 12.60
N PHE A 715 -44.65 -0.86 12.74
CA PHE A 715 -44.63 -2.29 13.05
C PHE A 715 -44.97 -2.53 14.52
N ARG A 716 -45.53 -3.71 14.81
CA ARG A 716 -45.67 -4.20 16.20
C ARG A 716 -44.58 -5.21 16.53
N GLU A 717 -44.09 -5.17 17.76
CA GLU A 717 -43.11 -6.15 18.25
C GLU A 717 -43.81 -7.48 18.56
N ILE A 718 -43.18 -8.59 18.18
CA ILE A 718 -43.61 -9.96 18.51
C ILE A 718 -42.56 -10.64 19.40
N ALA A 719 -42.88 -11.83 19.90
CA ALA A 719 -42.00 -12.56 20.80
C ALA A 719 -40.57 -12.66 20.22
N PRO A 720 -39.53 -12.25 20.98
CA PRO A 720 -38.17 -12.31 20.52
C PRO A 720 -37.70 -13.76 20.37
N GLU A 721 -36.75 -13.99 19.49
CA GLU A 721 -36.21 -15.33 19.21
C GLU A 721 -34.68 -15.27 19.27
N ASN A 722 -34.06 -16.13 20.09
CA ASN A 722 -32.59 -16.21 20.23
C ASN A 722 -31.90 -14.86 20.52
N GLY A 723 -32.55 -13.98 21.31
CA GLY A 723 -32.01 -12.64 21.62
C GLY A 723 -32.12 -11.63 20.47
N ILE A 724 -32.91 -11.93 19.44
CA ILE A 724 -33.24 -11.04 18.32
C ILE A 724 -34.67 -10.54 18.51
N ARG A 725 -34.86 -9.21 18.52
CA ARG A 725 -36.18 -8.57 18.52
C ARG A 725 -36.78 -8.71 17.13
N ARG A 726 -38.05 -9.10 17.06
CA ARG A 726 -38.78 -9.35 15.82
C ARG A 726 -39.99 -8.42 15.74
N PHE A 727 -40.21 -7.85 14.57
CA PHE A 727 -41.29 -6.91 14.31
C PHE A 727 -42.09 -7.40 13.11
N ILE A 728 -43.40 -7.20 13.15
CA ILE A 728 -44.32 -7.55 12.07
C ILE A 728 -45.17 -6.33 11.69
N LEU A 729 -45.36 -6.15 10.39
CA LEU A 729 -46.39 -5.29 9.82
C LEU A 729 -47.37 -6.20 9.08
N ASP A 730 -48.58 -6.33 9.64
CA ASP A 730 -49.63 -7.19 9.11
C ASP A 730 -50.03 -6.75 7.69
N GLY A 731 -50.46 -7.69 6.84
CA GLY A 731 -50.66 -7.46 5.40
C GLY A 731 -51.63 -6.34 5.02
N ASP A 732 -52.60 -6.02 5.89
CA ASP A 732 -53.63 -4.99 5.75
C ASP A 732 -53.21 -3.61 6.31
N GLU A 733 -52.14 -3.55 7.10
CA GLU A 733 -51.64 -2.32 7.72
C GLU A 733 -50.70 -1.54 6.79
N VAL A 734 -50.69 -0.21 6.90
CA VAL A 734 -49.83 0.69 6.10
C VAL A 734 -48.71 1.24 7.00
N PRO A 735 -47.44 1.19 6.56
CA PRO A 735 -46.34 1.75 7.36
C PRO A 735 -46.46 3.27 7.46
N MET A 736 -45.90 3.85 8.52
CA MET A 736 -45.78 5.30 8.67
C MET A 736 -44.95 5.86 7.50
N LEU A 737 -45.52 6.85 6.79
CA LEU A 737 -44.89 7.49 5.63
C LEU A 737 -44.83 9.01 5.84
N PRO A 738 -43.63 9.58 6.06
CA PRO A 738 -43.46 11.02 6.17
C PRO A 738 -43.75 11.72 4.84
N LEU A 739 -44.70 12.66 4.83
CA LEU A 739 -45.20 13.31 3.60
C LEU A 739 -44.32 14.44 3.07
N HIS A 740 -43.40 14.97 3.89
CA HIS A 740 -42.46 16.02 3.48
C HIS A 740 -41.28 15.50 2.64
N ILE A 741 -41.12 14.18 2.56
CA ILE A 741 -40.05 13.52 1.80
C ILE A 741 -40.61 13.05 0.45
N LYS A 742 -39.90 13.35 -0.63
CA LYS A 742 -40.25 12.91 -1.98
C LYS A 742 -39.38 11.74 -2.43
N LYS A 743 -40.00 10.79 -3.12
CA LYS A 743 -39.26 9.82 -3.93
C LYS A 743 -38.88 10.50 -5.24
N ALA A 744 -37.59 10.51 -5.56
CA ALA A 744 -37.04 11.11 -6.78
C ALA A 744 -37.27 10.23 -8.01
#